data_AF-A0A914U504-F1
#
_entry.id   AF-A0A914U504-F1
#
_cell.length_a   1.000
_cell.length_b   1.000
_cell.length_c   1.000
_cell.angle_alpha   90.00
_cell.angle_beta   90.00
_cell.angle_gamma   90.00
#
_symmetry.space_group_name_H-M   'P 1'
#
loop_
_entity.id
_entity.type
_entity.pdbx_description
1 polymer ?
#
loop_
_entity_poly.entity_id
_entity_poly.type
_entity_poly.pdbx_seq_one_letter_code
_entity_poly.pdbx_strand_id
1 'polypeptide(L)'
;MTTETLRTIVDGLNSAPFNRNFSLVTFDSLQSDKLLQTLSDVLCWIQAIPEVDIRSETPDETAMRILNALRILKYPPPRDMDHIQRWRLEILEGEKSAIYPVLEWIFNNVDRLKERVYLARYLTRIEVPPEEVTPDIQRVQNAISNKMEEFKHIHSRIVESRSDFSRAEDIRADLKAMEEEKEQLQRKIDRVKRIAAGRGDNINRYLEMAAKLRAESERGEMLMHEKQTQRNALVHIEQRVHRLNRMKNELEKEKDNINPQNLIEKLKREIDTNSYIIEEKLAKDIEIMQKNIKSVNKILNMQTVTNNDIINFKKRIEALNNDIIQITTQRDKKDEEHEDKLSIYRHQSINIQRKKQAIAEKMQLSKRELDEMEVILANKKADLAKKAGTDEIVTAVQFKRYISELRAKTTTYKRRKAEMEEIENEVKILQRTTEILDEEWNSLKQKITSAGHGVIENLNAQNARPKTAKPTTNDVNNLKTMAKDLNDQVSNKRDEVQKIKEEFEEFAQRHRKANEEYESKRSQYTIMKNELENEQHEIEEEVKHLETQNNKLIQEKLKAESELSDKEWLKESIENPSKATEILQEINQKHSQTLFEIEKLRSKLTELSGKANGKEQIQMWKSLIAIFEKKIELSRKNSTEAPFGDSMY
;
A
#
# COMPACT_ATOMS: atom_id res chain seq x y z
N MET A 1 15.22 -28.19 -43.75
CA MET A 1 14.57 -29.28 -42.99
C MET A 1 15.23 -29.35 -41.63
N THR A 2 14.46 -29.30 -40.54
CA THR A 2 14.98 -29.30 -39.16
C THR A 2 15.04 -30.73 -38.62
N THR A 3 15.96 -31.02 -37.70
CA THR A 3 16.07 -32.33 -37.03
C THR A 3 14.79 -32.73 -36.28
N GLU A 4 13.99 -31.74 -35.90
CA GLU A 4 12.68 -31.92 -35.27
C GLU A 4 11.64 -32.52 -36.23
N THR A 5 11.61 -32.12 -37.51
CA THR A 5 10.64 -32.68 -38.48
C THR A 5 10.87 -34.18 -38.68
N LEU A 6 12.14 -34.59 -38.77
CA LEU A 6 12.54 -35.98 -38.90
C LEU A 6 12.19 -36.79 -37.64
N ARG A 7 12.35 -36.19 -36.45
CA ARG A 7 12.01 -36.84 -35.19
C ARG A 7 10.52 -37.13 -35.09
N THR A 8 9.66 -36.16 -35.43
CA THR A 8 8.21 -36.33 -35.42
C THR A 8 7.75 -37.44 -36.37
N ILE A 9 8.35 -37.53 -37.57
CA ILE A 9 8.03 -38.57 -38.55
C ILE A 9 8.47 -39.95 -38.04
N VAL A 10 9.68 -40.06 -37.49
CA VAL A 10 10.22 -41.32 -36.96
C VAL A 10 9.41 -41.79 -35.75
N ASP A 11 9.07 -40.90 -34.82
CA ASP A 11 8.23 -41.21 -33.67
C ASP A 11 6.83 -41.66 -34.11
N GLY A 12 6.25 -41.02 -35.13
CA GLY A 12 4.98 -41.42 -35.73
C GLY A 12 5.01 -42.80 -36.40
N LEU A 13 6.06 -43.12 -37.17
CA LEU A 13 6.24 -44.42 -37.83
C LEU A 13 6.63 -45.56 -36.85
N ASN A 14 7.20 -45.22 -35.69
CA ASN A 14 7.51 -46.18 -34.64
C ASN A 14 6.34 -46.44 -33.71
N SER A 15 5.38 -45.51 -33.63
CA SER A 15 4.14 -45.69 -32.89
C SER A 15 3.18 -46.68 -33.59
N ALA A 16 2.22 -47.21 -32.85
CA ALA A 16 1.17 -48.08 -33.41
C ALA A 16 0.34 -47.29 -34.44
N PRO A 17 0.04 -47.86 -35.64
CA PRO A 17 0.09 -49.28 -36.00
C PRO A 17 1.33 -49.76 -36.77
N PHE A 18 2.26 -48.86 -37.15
CA PHE A 18 3.32 -49.18 -38.11
C PHE A 18 4.50 -49.93 -37.49
N ASN A 19 4.86 -49.62 -36.23
CA ASN A 19 5.91 -50.30 -35.44
C ASN A 19 7.22 -50.59 -36.22
N ARG A 20 7.65 -49.67 -37.10
CA ARG A 20 8.76 -49.94 -38.05
C ARG A 20 10.18 -49.79 -37.46
N ASN A 21 10.30 -49.42 -36.18
CA ASN A 21 11.55 -49.29 -35.41
C ASN A 21 12.69 -48.56 -36.16
N PHE A 22 12.36 -47.49 -36.88
CA PHE A 22 13.35 -46.67 -37.57
C PHE A 22 14.16 -45.82 -36.58
N SER A 23 15.46 -45.73 -36.82
CA SER A 23 16.33 -44.66 -36.31
C SER A 23 16.36 -43.49 -37.30
N LEU A 24 16.76 -42.28 -36.86
CA LEU A 24 16.86 -41.10 -37.73
C LEU A 24 17.77 -41.35 -38.95
N VAL A 25 18.83 -42.13 -38.78
CA VAL A 25 19.78 -42.47 -39.85
C VAL A 25 19.21 -43.51 -40.82
N THR A 26 18.49 -44.50 -40.30
CA THR A 26 17.88 -45.53 -41.14
C THR A 26 16.67 -45.00 -41.93
N PHE A 27 15.94 -44.04 -41.37
CA PHE A 27 14.85 -43.38 -42.09
C PHE A 27 15.38 -42.44 -43.17
N ASP A 28 16.42 -41.65 -42.89
CA ASP A 28 16.99 -40.75 -43.91
C ASP A 28 17.76 -41.50 -45.00
N SER A 29 18.16 -42.76 -44.79
CA SER A 29 18.78 -43.58 -45.84
C SER A 29 17.79 -44.37 -46.70
N LEU A 30 16.47 -44.16 -46.53
CA LEU A 30 15.47 -44.79 -47.40
C LEU A 30 15.58 -44.30 -48.85
N GLN A 31 15.45 -45.24 -49.79
CA GLN A 31 15.34 -44.94 -51.22
C GLN A 31 13.95 -44.42 -51.58
N SER A 32 13.85 -43.64 -52.66
CA SER A 32 12.63 -42.96 -53.10
C SER A 32 11.42 -43.89 -53.25
N ASP A 33 11.59 -45.09 -53.81
CA ASP A 33 10.50 -46.09 -53.95
C ASP A 33 9.96 -46.54 -52.59
N LYS A 34 10.85 -46.77 -51.62
CA LYS A 34 10.47 -47.19 -50.26
C LYS A 34 9.83 -46.05 -49.50
N LEU A 35 10.29 -44.82 -49.72
CA LEU A 35 9.73 -43.62 -49.12
C LEU A 35 8.31 -43.35 -49.66
N LEU A 36 8.10 -43.53 -50.97
CA LEU A 36 6.78 -43.44 -51.59
C LEU A 36 5.85 -44.53 -51.06
N GLN A 37 6.34 -45.76 -50.88
CA GLN A 37 5.56 -46.84 -50.25
C GLN A 37 5.17 -46.48 -48.82
N THR A 38 6.09 -45.94 -48.02
CA THR A 38 5.76 -45.49 -46.66
C THR A 38 4.69 -44.39 -46.65
N LEU A 39 4.72 -43.46 -47.60
CA LEU A 39 3.68 -42.45 -47.75
C LEU A 39 2.34 -43.07 -48.16
N SER A 40 2.35 -44.01 -49.11
CA SER A 40 1.15 -44.75 -49.54
C SER A 40 0.52 -45.52 -48.37
N ASP A 41 1.32 -46.25 -47.59
CA ASP A 41 0.87 -47.00 -46.41
C ASP A 41 0.24 -46.07 -45.36
N VAL A 42 0.89 -44.92 -45.11
CA VAL A 42 0.39 -43.92 -44.16
C VAL A 42 -0.92 -43.31 -44.64
N LEU A 43 -1.07 -43.02 -45.94
CA LEU A 43 -2.31 -42.50 -46.50
C LEU A 43 -3.43 -43.55 -46.48
N CYS A 44 -3.15 -44.80 -46.85
CA CYS A 44 -4.10 -45.90 -46.76
C CYS A 44 -4.60 -46.11 -45.32
N TRP A 45 -3.70 -46.00 -44.34
CA TRP A 45 -4.06 -46.09 -42.93
C TRP A 45 -5.01 -44.97 -42.48
N ILE A 46 -4.72 -43.70 -42.82
CA ILE A 46 -5.61 -42.58 -42.46
C ILE A 46 -6.97 -42.73 -43.14
N GLN A 47 -6.99 -43.27 -44.36
CA GLN A 47 -8.21 -43.48 -45.12
C GLN A 47 -8.97 -44.77 -44.77
N ALA A 48 -8.38 -45.65 -43.96
CA ALA A 48 -8.89 -46.99 -43.67
C ALA A 48 -9.17 -47.81 -44.94
N ILE A 49 -8.28 -47.72 -45.93
CA ILE A 49 -8.30 -48.48 -47.19
C ILE A 49 -7.23 -49.59 -47.09
N PRO A 50 -7.41 -50.76 -47.73
CA PRO A 50 -6.38 -51.78 -47.81
C PRO A 50 -5.03 -51.22 -48.30
N GLU A 51 -3.94 -51.81 -47.82
CA GLU A 51 -2.59 -51.45 -48.28
C GLU A 51 -2.45 -51.76 -49.78
N VAL A 52 -1.87 -50.81 -50.50
CA VAL A 52 -1.64 -50.91 -51.95
C VAL A 52 -0.15 -50.88 -52.19
N ASP A 53 0.37 -51.92 -52.84
CA ASP A 53 1.76 -51.99 -53.29
C ASP A 53 1.93 -51.16 -54.56
N ILE A 54 2.80 -50.16 -54.52
CA ILE A 54 3.06 -49.24 -55.63
C ILE A 54 3.62 -49.98 -56.85
N ARG A 55 4.23 -51.16 -56.68
CA ARG A 55 4.75 -51.97 -57.80
C ARG A 55 3.65 -52.58 -58.67
N SER A 56 2.42 -52.61 -58.17
CA SER A 56 1.26 -53.17 -58.88
C SER A 56 0.47 -52.13 -59.69
N GLU A 57 0.68 -50.84 -59.44
CA GLU A 57 0.00 -49.73 -60.11
C GLU A 57 0.94 -49.04 -61.13
N THR A 58 0.38 -48.39 -62.14
CA THR A 58 1.19 -47.48 -62.97
C THR A 58 1.59 -46.23 -62.17
N PRO A 59 2.73 -45.58 -62.49
CA PRO A 59 3.15 -44.35 -61.80
C PRO A 59 2.09 -43.24 -61.84
N ASP A 60 1.34 -43.14 -62.94
CA ASP A 60 0.27 -42.15 -63.12
C ASP A 60 -0.95 -42.44 -62.25
N GLU A 61 -1.35 -43.71 -62.13
CA GLU A 61 -2.44 -44.14 -61.24
C GLU A 61 -2.09 -43.90 -59.77
N THR A 62 -0.85 -44.23 -59.38
CA THR A 62 -0.33 -43.99 -58.02
C THR A 62 -0.34 -42.50 -57.68
N ALA A 63 0.15 -41.66 -58.60
CA ALA A 63 0.17 -40.21 -58.40
C ALA A 63 -1.23 -39.62 -58.30
N MET A 64 -2.17 -40.07 -59.14
CA MET A 64 -3.57 -39.65 -59.05
C MET A 64 -4.22 -40.06 -57.73
N ARG A 65 -3.92 -41.27 -57.22
CA ARG A 65 -4.41 -41.74 -55.91
C ARG A 65 -3.86 -40.90 -54.77
N ILE A 66 -2.54 -40.68 -54.72
CA ILE A 66 -1.89 -39.88 -53.67
C ILE A 66 -2.37 -38.42 -53.71
N LEU A 67 -2.44 -37.80 -54.89
CA LEU A 67 -2.90 -36.41 -55.03
C LEU A 67 -4.39 -36.27 -54.68
N ASN A 68 -5.23 -37.25 -55.04
CA ASN A 68 -6.64 -37.26 -54.61
C ASN A 68 -6.76 -37.43 -53.09
N ALA A 69 -5.93 -38.27 -52.48
CA ALA A 69 -5.87 -38.43 -51.03
C ALA A 69 -5.47 -37.13 -50.33
N LEU A 70 -4.42 -36.45 -50.80
CA LEU A 70 -3.97 -35.16 -50.28
C LEU A 70 -5.02 -34.06 -50.50
N ARG A 71 -5.77 -34.09 -51.60
CA ARG A 71 -6.90 -33.19 -51.86
C ARG A 71 -8.04 -33.38 -50.85
N ILE A 72 -8.39 -34.63 -50.55
CA ILE A 72 -9.41 -34.96 -49.53
C ILE A 72 -8.97 -34.47 -48.14
N LEU A 73 -7.69 -34.70 -47.82
CA LEU A 73 -7.07 -34.21 -46.59
C LEU A 73 -6.96 -32.68 -46.54
N LYS A 74 -7.09 -32.00 -47.69
CA LYS A 74 -6.79 -30.56 -47.89
C LYS A 74 -5.41 -30.19 -47.40
N TYR A 75 -4.40 -30.94 -47.82
CA TYR A 75 -3.01 -30.53 -47.68
C TYR A 75 -2.79 -29.22 -48.47
N PRO A 76 -2.19 -28.16 -47.89
CA PRO A 76 -1.99 -26.90 -48.58
C PRO A 76 -0.93 -27.06 -49.67
N PRO A 77 -1.27 -26.89 -50.97
CA PRO A 77 -0.27 -26.94 -52.03
C PRO A 77 0.65 -25.70 -51.96
N PRO A 78 1.86 -25.77 -52.56
CA PRO A 78 2.72 -24.60 -52.76
C PRO A 78 1.98 -23.44 -53.45
N ARG A 79 2.33 -22.19 -53.13
CA ARG A 79 1.56 -20.99 -53.54
C ARG A 79 1.71 -20.60 -55.02
N ASP A 80 2.76 -21.06 -55.71
CA ASP A 80 3.05 -20.68 -57.10
C ASP A 80 2.73 -21.81 -58.08
N MET A 81 2.15 -21.48 -59.23
CA MET A 81 1.73 -22.46 -60.25
C MET A 81 2.88 -23.33 -60.78
N ASP A 82 4.07 -22.75 -60.98
CA ASP A 82 5.26 -23.49 -61.42
C ASP A 82 5.79 -24.42 -60.31
N HIS A 83 5.68 -23.99 -59.05
CA HIS A 83 6.05 -24.81 -57.89
C HIS A 83 5.06 -25.95 -57.65
N ILE A 84 3.77 -25.80 -58.03
CA ILE A 84 2.78 -26.89 -57.97
C ILE A 84 3.12 -27.98 -58.98
N GLN A 85 3.52 -27.62 -60.21
CA GLN A 85 3.90 -28.59 -61.22
C GLN A 85 5.17 -29.35 -60.82
N ARG A 86 6.19 -28.64 -60.31
CA ARG A 86 7.40 -29.25 -59.76
C ARG A 86 7.12 -30.15 -58.56
N TRP A 87 6.29 -29.70 -57.62
CA TRP A 87 5.91 -30.50 -56.45
C TRP A 87 5.15 -31.78 -56.82
N ARG A 88 4.30 -31.76 -57.85
CA ARG A 88 3.65 -32.98 -58.38
C ARG A 88 4.66 -33.97 -58.95
N LEU A 89 5.67 -33.48 -59.67
CA LEU A 89 6.77 -34.31 -60.19
C LEU A 89 7.63 -34.85 -59.05
N GLU A 90 7.98 -34.02 -58.06
CA GLU A 90 8.75 -34.43 -56.87
C GLU A 90 8.02 -35.50 -56.03
N ILE A 91 6.69 -35.46 -55.94
CA ILE A 91 5.90 -36.54 -55.32
C ILE A 91 5.99 -37.83 -56.13
N LEU A 92 5.93 -37.72 -57.46
CA LEU A 92 5.97 -38.87 -58.37
C LEU A 92 7.35 -39.54 -58.38
N GLU A 93 8.43 -38.76 -58.28
CA GLU A 93 9.81 -39.23 -58.18
C GLU A 93 10.19 -39.72 -56.77
N GLY A 94 9.34 -39.49 -55.77
CA GLY A 94 9.57 -39.91 -54.39
C GLY A 94 10.62 -39.06 -53.66
N GLU A 95 10.71 -37.78 -53.99
CA GLU A 95 11.72 -36.86 -53.45
C GLU A 95 11.47 -36.50 -51.98
N LYS A 96 12.57 -36.40 -51.23
CA LYS A 96 12.52 -36.10 -49.78
C LYS A 96 11.98 -34.70 -49.49
N SER A 97 12.21 -33.74 -50.39
CA SER A 97 11.71 -32.36 -50.30
C SER A 97 10.19 -32.28 -50.20
N ALA A 98 9.49 -33.18 -50.90
CA ALA A 98 8.03 -33.18 -50.98
C ALA A 98 7.38 -34.13 -49.97
N ILE A 99 7.96 -35.32 -49.72
CA ILE A 99 7.34 -36.33 -48.86
C ILE A 99 7.45 -36.00 -47.37
N TYR A 100 8.60 -35.51 -46.90
CA TYR A 100 8.80 -35.25 -45.47
C TYR A 100 7.82 -34.19 -44.90
N PRO A 101 7.57 -33.04 -45.58
CA PRO A 101 6.57 -32.09 -45.11
C PRO A 101 5.13 -32.66 -45.08
N VAL A 102 4.81 -33.59 -45.98
CA VAL A 102 3.51 -34.26 -46.03
C VAL A 102 3.36 -35.21 -44.84
N LEU A 103 4.37 -36.04 -44.57
CA LEU A 103 4.39 -36.96 -43.44
C LEU A 103 4.35 -36.22 -42.10
N GLU A 104 5.14 -35.16 -41.95
CA GLU A 104 5.13 -34.32 -40.75
C GLU A 104 3.74 -33.72 -40.50
N TRP A 105 3.12 -33.17 -41.53
CA TRP A 105 1.80 -32.58 -41.42
C TRP A 105 0.73 -33.61 -41.02
N ILE A 106 0.85 -34.83 -41.54
CA ILE A 106 0.02 -35.97 -41.18
C ILE A 106 0.18 -36.34 -39.71
N PHE A 107 1.42 -36.57 -39.25
CA PHE A 107 1.68 -37.06 -37.90
C PHE A 107 1.39 -36.01 -36.82
N ASN A 108 1.49 -34.72 -37.14
CA ASN A 108 1.09 -33.65 -36.23
C ASN A 108 -0.44 -33.54 -36.04
N ASN A 109 -1.26 -34.08 -36.95
CA ASN A 109 -2.71 -33.87 -36.95
C ASN A 109 -3.53 -35.15 -37.17
N VAL A 110 -3.03 -36.31 -36.75
CA VAL A 110 -3.61 -37.63 -37.06
C VAL A 110 -5.13 -37.69 -36.79
N ASP A 111 -5.58 -37.30 -35.59
CA ASP A 111 -6.99 -37.43 -35.20
C ASP A 111 -7.91 -36.53 -36.03
N ARG A 112 -7.46 -35.29 -36.26
CA ARG A 112 -8.16 -34.32 -37.10
C ARG A 112 -8.26 -34.80 -38.55
N LEU A 113 -7.22 -35.45 -39.06
CA LEU A 113 -7.20 -35.97 -40.42
C LEU A 113 -8.07 -37.22 -40.58
N LYS A 114 -8.10 -38.11 -39.58
CA LYS A 114 -9.03 -39.24 -39.55
C LYS A 114 -10.49 -38.79 -39.53
N GLU A 115 -10.82 -37.82 -38.68
CA GLU A 115 -12.16 -37.21 -38.66
C GLU A 115 -12.49 -36.60 -40.02
N ARG A 116 -11.53 -35.90 -40.63
CA ARG A 116 -11.70 -35.30 -41.95
C ARG A 116 -11.96 -36.32 -43.04
N VAL A 117 -11.22 -37.43 -43.09
CA VAL A 117 -11.47 -38.48 -44.08
C VAL A 117 -12.84 -39.12 -43.86
N TYR A 118 -13.18 -39.39 -42.60
CA TYR A 118 -14.51 -39.89 -42.25
C TYR A 118 -15.61 -38.95 -42.75
N LEU A 119 -15.50 -37.65 -42.50
CA LEU A 119 -16.44 -36.64 -42.99
C LEU A 119 -16.44 -36.54 -44.52
N ALA A 120 -15.28 -36.62 -45.17
CA ALA A 120 -15.17 -36.53 -46.62
C ALA A 120 -15.91 -37.68 -47.33
N ARG A 121 -15.94 -38.88 -46.74
CA ARG A 121 -16.71 -40.01 -47.29
C ARG A 121 -18.22 -39.70 -47.45
N TYR A 122 -18.77 -38.85 -46.57
CA TYR A 122 -20.20 -38.52 -46.56
C TYR A 122 -20.53 -37.11 -47.07
N LEU A 123 -19.54 -36.21 -47.10
CA LEU A 123 -19.73 -34.79 -47.44
C LEU A 123 -19.05 -34.38 -48.77
N THR A 124 -18.39 -35.30 -49.47
CA THR A 124 -17.91 -35.04 -50.83
C THR A 124 -19.10 -35.03 -51.79
N ARG A 125 -19.29 -33.91 -52.48
CA ARG A 125 -20.34 -33.80 -53.50
C ARG A 125 -19.87 -34.51 -54.76
N ILE A 126 -20.75 -35.33 -55.32
CA ILE A 126 -20.55 -35.88 -56.66
C ILE A 126 -20.88 -34.75 -57.62
N GLU A 127 -19.86 -34.25 -58.33
CA GLU A 127 -20.03 -33.22 -59.36
C GLU A 127 -20.69 -33.88 -60.57
N VAL A 128 -21.97 -33.60 -60.79
CA VAL A 128 -22.68 -34.01 -62.00
C VAL A 128 -22.43 -32.94 -63.07
N PRO A 129 -21.90 -33.31 -64.25
CA PRO A 129 -21.68 -32.38 -65.34
C PRO A 129 -22.96 -31.59 -65.68
N PRO A 130 -22.85 -30.29 -66.02
CA PRO A 130 -24.00 -29.42 -66.25
C PRO A 130 -24.90 -29.88 -67.42
N GLU A 131 -24.37 -30.69 -68.33
CA GLU A 131 -25.08 -31.26 -69.48
C GLU A 131 -26.11 -32.34 -69.09
N GLU A 132 -25.92 -33.00 -67.95
CA GLU A 132 -26.77 -34.12 -67.46
C GLU A 132 -27.77 -33.68 -66.38
N VAL A 133 -27.86 -32.38 -66.07
CA VAL A 133 -28.71 -31.86 -64.99
C VAL A 133 -30.17 -31.77 -65.44
N THR A 134 -30.91 -32.86 -65.27
CA THR A 134 -32.38 -32.90 -65.37
C THR A 134 -33.02 -32.33 -64.09
N PRO A 135 -34.21 -31.69 -64.13
CA PRO A 135 -34.90 -31.18 -62.94
C PRO A 135 -35.09 -32.21 -61.81
N ASP A 136 -35.24 -33.50 -62.11
CA ASP A 136 -35.32 -34.56 -61.10
C ASP A 136 -33.98 -34.83 -60.41
N ILE A 137 -32.86 -34.76 -61.15
CA ILE A 137 -31.51 -34.87 -60.60
C ILE A 137 -31.23 -33.68 -59.66
N GLN A 138 -31.69 -32.48 -60.03
CA GLN A 138 -31.57 -31.29 -59.18
C GLN A 138 -32.36 -31.43 -57.86
N ARG A 139 -33.57 -32.02 -57.90
CA ARG A 139 -34.34 -32.33 -56.67
C ARG A 139 -33.60 -33.31 -55.76
N VAL A 140 -33.00 -34.36 -56.33
CA VAL A 140 -32.21 -35.35 -55.57
C VAL A 140 -30.95 -34.72 -54.98
N GLN A 141 -30.25 -33.86 -55.73
CA GLN A 141 -29.08 -33.13 -55.23
C GLN A 141 -29.43 -32.19 -54.05
N ASN A 142 -30.59 -31.54 -54.11
CA ASN A 142 -31.09 -30.72 -53.01
C ASN A 142 -31.46 -31.57 -51.79
N ALA A 143 -32.11 -32.72 -51.98
CA ALA A 143 -32.42 -33.66 -50.90
C ALA A 143 -31.15 -34.23 -50.23
N ILE A 144 -30.14 -34.59 -51.02
CA ILE A 144 -28.82 -35.01 -50.53
C ILE A 144 -28.15 -33.88 -49.74
N SER A 145 -28.22 -32.64 -50.24
CA SER A 145 -27.64 -31.48 -49.55
C SER A 145 -28.28 -31.24 -48.18
N ASN A 146 -29.61 -31.35 -48.08
CA ASN A 146 -30.32 -31.24 -46.81
C ASN A 146 -29.93 -32.36 -45.83
N LYS A 147 -29.79 -33.60 -46.32
CA LYS A 147 -29.34 -34.74 -45.50
C LYS A 147 -27.88 -34.61 -45.05
N MET A 148 -27.00 -34.04 -45.89
CA MET A 148 -25.63 -33.70 -45.51
C MET A 148 -25.58 -32.65 -44.40
N GLU A 149 -26.50 -31.68 -44.39
CA GLU A 149 -26.60 -30.65 -43.35
C GLU A 149 -27.12 -31.23 -42.02
N GLU A 150 -28.16 -32.07 -42.08
CA GLU A 150 -28.67 -32.82 -40.92
C GLU A 150 -27.56 -33.69 -40.30
N PHE A 151 -26.77 -34.38 -41.13
CA PHE A 151 -25.62 -35.16 -40.70
C PHE A 151 -24.56 -34.31 -39.98
N LYS A 152 -24.21 -33.12 -40.50
CA LYS A 152 -23.25 -32.21 -39.84
C LYS A 152 -23.74 -31.82 -38.44
N HIS A 153 -25.01 -31.46 -38.32
CA HIS A 153 -25.59 -31.06 -37.03
C HIS A 153 -25.57 -32.20 -36.02
N ILE A 154 -25.98 -33.41 -36.42
CA ILE A 154 -25.97 -34.58 -35.54
C ILE A 154 -24.53 -34.97 -35.16
N HIS A 155 -23.60 -34.99 -36.12
CA HIS A 155 -22.20 -35.32 -35.88
C HIS A 155 -21.56 -34.34 -34.89
N SER A 156 -21.77 -33.03 -35.05
CA SER A 156 -21.25 -32.01 -34.12
C SER A 156 -21.72 -32.28 -32.69
N ARG A 157 -23.02 -32.52 -32.50
CA ARG A 157 -23.60 -32.83 -31.20
C ARG A 157 -23.03 -34.10 -30.56
N ILE A 158 -22.72 -35.12 -31.36
CA ILE A 158 -22.11 -36.37 -30.88
C ILE A 158 -20.64 -36.14 -30.46
N VAL A 159 -19.87 -35.36 -31.23
CA VAL A 159 -18.48 -35.03 -30.88
C VAL A 159 -18.41 -34.26 -29.56
N GLU A 160 -19.29 -33.28 -29.36
CA GLU A 160 -19.43 -32.56 -28.09
C GLU A 160 -19.74 -33.53 -26.94
N SER A 161 -20.74 -34.39 -27.11
CA SER A 161 -21.12 -35.38 -26.09
C SER A 161 -20.02 -36.41 -25.77
N ARG A 162 -19.17 -36.78 -26.73
CA ARG A 162 -18.01 -37.66 -26.47
C ARG A 162 -16.97 -37.01 -25.57
N SER A 163 -16.74 -35.71 -25.71
CA SER A 163 -15.82 -34.98 -24.82
C SER A 163 -16.33 -34.96 -23.38
N ASP A 164 -17.64 -34.85 -23.19
CA ASP A 164 -18.27 -34.94 -21.87
C ASP A 164 -18.22 -36.35 -21.28
N PHE A 165 -18.30 -37.39 -22.13
CA PHE A 165 -18.14 -38.78 -21.68
C PHE A 165 -16.74 -39.06 -21.13
N SER A 166 -15.68 -38.54 -21.75
CA SER A 166 -14.31 -38.70 -21.24
C SER A 166 -14.15 -38.10 -19.85
N ARG A 167 -14.71 -36.90 -19.61
CA ARG A 167 -14.73 -36.29 -18.27
C ARG A 167 -15.51 -37.13 -17.27
N ALA A 168 -16.62 -37.72 -17.70
CA ALA A 168 -17.40 -38.63 -16.85
C ALA A 168 -16.64 -39.91 -16.52
N GLU A 169 -15.76 -40.40 -17.40
CA GLU A 169 -14.91 -41.57 -17.15
C GLU A 169 -13.84 -41.28 -16.09
N ASP A 170 -13.20 -40.11 -16.15
CA ASP A 170 -12.26 -39.67 -15.11
C ASP A 170 -12.94 -39.56 -13.73
N ILE A 171 -14.14 -38.96 -13.69
CA ILE A 171 -14.94 -38.85 -12.45
C ILE A 171 -15.33 -40.24 -11.93
N ARG A 172 -15.67 -41.19 -12.82
CA ARG A 172 -15.96 -42.57 -12.41
C ARG A 172 -14.73 -43.27 -11.84
N ALA A 173 -13.55 -43.05 -12.42
CA ALA A 173 -12.30 -43.60 -11.91
C ALA A 173 -11.97 -43.04 -10.51
N ASP A 174 -12.15 -41.73 -10.31
CA ASP A 174 -11.95 -41.07 -9.01
C ASP A 174 -12.98 -41.54 -7.96
N LEU A 175 -14.26 -41.66 -8.33
CA LEU A 175 -15.29 -42.25 -7.47
C LEU A 175 -14.94 -43.67 -7.05
N LYS A 176 -14.45 -44.49 -7.97
CA LYS A 176 -14.01 -45.85 -7.65
C LYS A 176 -12.81 -45.84 -6.69
N ALA A 177 -11.84 -44.96 -6.89
CA ALA A 177 -10.71 -44.81 -5.97
C ALA A 177 -11.16 -44.36 -4.57
N MET A 178 -12.07 -43.38 -4.48
CA MET A 178 -12.67 -42.96 -3.22
C MET A 178 -13.48 -44.07 -2.54
N GLU A 179 -14.19 -44.91 -3.30
CA GLU A 179 -14.91 -46.07 -2.77
C GLU A 179 -13.95 -47.12 -2.19
N GLU A 180 -12.84 -47.39 -2.88
CA GLU A 180 -11.79 -48.29 -2.40
C GLU A 180 -11.13 -47.74 -1.11
N GLU A 181 -10.82 -46.44 -1.06
CA GLU A 181 -10.28 -45.79 0.15
C GLU A 181 -11.28 -45.84 1.32
N LYS A 182 -12.56 -45.57 1.05
CA LYS A 182 -13.63 -45.67 2.05
C LYS A 182 -13.73 -47.09 2.59
N GLU A 183 -13.66 -48.11 1.74
CA GLU A 183 -13.68 -49.51 2.18
C GLU A 183 -12.46 -49.85 3.04
N GLN A 184 -11.26 -49.39 2.65
CA GLN A 184 -10.05 -49.57 3.45
C GLN A 184 -10.14 -48.89 4.82
N LEU A 185 -10.63 -47.65 4.87
CA LEU A 185 -10.87 -46.92 6.12
C LEU A 185 -11.92 -47.63 6.98
N GLN A 186 -13.01 -48.13 6.37
CA GLN A 186 -14.04 -48.89 7.08
C GLN A 186 -13.45 -50.17 7.69
N ARG A 187 -12.65 -50.93 6.93
CA ARG A 187 -11.94 -52.14 7.44
C ARG A 187 -11.00 -51.79 8.60
N LYS A 188 -10.31 -50.65 8.56
CA LYS A 188 -9.47 -50.15 9.66
C LYS A 188 -10.32 -49.78 10.88
N ILE A 189 -11.41 -49.04 10.69
CA ILE A 189 -12.36 -48.68 11.75
C ILE A 189 -12.93 -49.93 12.41
N ASP A 190 -13.35 -50.93 11.64
CA ASP A 190 -13.91 -52.17 12.17
C ASP A 190 -12.86 -52.99 12.93
N ARG A 191 -11.58 -52.93 12.53
CA ARG A 191 -10.47 -53.51 13.30
C ARG A 191 -10.29 -52.79 14.64
N VAL A 192 -10.29 -51.45 14.63
CA VAL A 192 -10.16 -50.63 15.85
C VAL A 192 -11.36 -50.83 16.77
N LYS A 193 -12.59 -50.86 16.24
CA LYS A 193 -13.82 -51.13 17.00
C LYS A 193 -13.79 -52.51 17.66
N ARG A 194 -13.30 -53.55 16.95
CA ARG A 194 -13.10 -54.88 17.54
C ARG A 194 -12.11 -54.88 18.71
N ILE A 195 -10.99 -54.16 18.57
CA ILE A 195 -10.01 -54.00 19.65
C ILE A 195 -10.60 -53.21 20.83
N ALA A 196 -11.39 -52.18 20.54
CA ALA A 196 -12.04 -51.34 21.55
C ALA A 196 -13.15 -52.09 22.32
N ALA A 197 -13.96 -52.90 21.63
CA ALA A 197 -14.98 -53.74 22.25
C ALA A 197 -14.40 -54.75 23.26
N GLY A 198 -13.17 -55.20 23.06
CA GLY A 198 -12.46 -56.08 24.01
C GLY A 198 -11.98 -55.40 25.31
N ARG A 199 -12.15 -54.07 25.47
CA ARG A 199 -11.64 -53.29 26.63
C ARG A 199 -12.70 -52.91 27.68
N GLY A 200 -13.95 -53.37 27.56
CA GLY A 200 -15.01 -53.26 28.58
C GLY A 200 -16.05 -52.14 28.38
N ASP A 201 -17.07 -52.09 29.26
CA ASP A 201 -18.32 -51.31 29.09
C ASP A 201 -18.18 -49.77 29.09
N ASN A 202 -17.11 -49.22 29.66
CA ASN A 202 -16.88 -47.76 29.70
C ASN A 202 -16.16 -47.22 28.45
N ILE A 203 -15.86 -48.06 27.46
CA ILE A 203 -15.10 -47.66 26.27
C ILE A 203 -15.78 -46.57 25.45
N ASN A 204 -17.11 -46.59 25.36
CA ASN A 204 -17.87 -45.58 24.59
C ASN A 204 -17.71 -44.18 25.18
N ARG A 205 -17.72 -44.07 26.52
CA ARG A 205 -17.47 -42.80 27.23
C ARG A 205 -16.04 -42.30 27.01
N TYR A 206 -15.05 -43.19 27.01
CA TYR A 206 -13.66 -42.83 26.73
C TYR A 206 -13.45 -42.42 25.26
N LEU A 207 -14.11 -43.09 24.30
CA LEU A 207 -14.07 -42.71 22.89
C LEU A 207 -14.71 -41.35 22.65
N GLU A 208 -15.83 -41.04 23.31
CA GLU A 208 -16.47 -39.73 23.25
C GLU A 208 -15.57 -38.64 23.85
N MET A 209 -14.93 -38.91 24.99
CA MET A 209 -13.98 -37.98 25.60
C MET A 209 -12.74 -37.77 24.72
N ALA A 210 -12.23 -38.84 24.08
CA ALA A 210 -11.11 -38.75 23.14
C ALA A 210 -11.49 -37.97 21.86
N ALA A 211 -12.73 -38.12 21.37
CA ALA A 211 -13.24 -37.35 20.24
C ALA A 211 -13.35 -35.85 20.59
N LYS A 212 -13.85 -35.52 21.79
CA LYS A 212 -13.88 -34.15 22.31
C LYS A 212 -12.47 -33.57 22.46
N LEU A 213 -11.54 -34.32 23.06
CA LEU A 213 -10.14 -33.90 23.20
C LEU A 213 -9.48 -33.68 21.83
N ARG A 214 -9.74 -34.55 20.86
CA ARG A 214 -9.21 -34.41 19.50
C ARG A 214 -9.76 -33.16 18.82
N ALA A 215 -11.07 -32.91 18.90
CA ALA A 215 -11.69 -31.71 18.33
C ALA A 215 -11.13 -30.42 18.96
N GLU A 216 -10.95 -30.41 20.28
CA GLU A 216 -10.32 -29.28 20.99
C GLU A 216 -8.84 -29.12 20.64
N SER A 217 -8.09 -30.22 20.45
CA SER A 217 -6.70 -30.18 20.00
C SER A 217 -6.57 -29.64 18.58
N GLU A 218 -7.38 -30.13 17.65
CA GLU A 218 -7.42 -29.66 16.25
C GLU A 218 -7.81 -28.17 16.20
N ARG A 219 -8.81 -27.74 17.00
CA ARG A 219 -9.16 -26.32 17.16
C ARG A 219 -7.98 -25.51 17.71
N GLY A 220 -7.28 -26.03 18.71
CA GLY A 220 -6.08 -25.40 19.28
C GLY A 220 -4.96 -25.24 18.26
N GLU A 221 -4.70 -26.27 17.46
CA GLU A 221 -3.72 -26.24 16.36
C GLU A 221 -4.11 -25.22 15.27
N MET A 222 -5.39 -25.18 14.88
CA MET A 222 -5.90 -24.18 13.94
C MET A 222 -5.72 -22.76 14.46
N LEU A 223 -6.09 -22.49 15.72
CA LEU A 223 -5.91 -21.18 16.35
C LEU A 223 -4.43 -20.80 16.48
N MET A 224 -3.55 -21.76 16.79
CA MET A 224 -2.10 -21.52 16.81
C MET A 224 -1.56 -21.19 15.42
N HIS A 225 -2.00 -21.91 14.39
CA HIS A 225 -1.65 -21.61 13.01
C HIS A 225 -2.11 -20.21 12.62
N GLU A 226 -3.37 -19.87 12.89
CA GLU A 226 -3.94 -18.56 12.61
C GLU A 226 -3.18 -17.45 13.34
N LYS A 227 -2.93 -17.61 14.65
CA LYS A 227 -2.12 -16.68 15.44
C LYS A 227 -0.73 -16.48 14.84
N GLN A 228 -0.07 -17.55 14.38
CA GLN A 228 1.24 -17.44 13.74
C GLN A 228 1.15 -16.70 12.40
N THR A 229 0.14 -16.97 11.58
CA THR A 229 -0.08 -16.25 10.31
C THR A 229 -0.34 -14.76 10.54
N GLN A 230 -1.20 -14.41 11.50
CA GLN A 230 -1.49 -13.03 11.88
C GLN A 230 -0.25 -12.33 12.44
N ARG A 231 0.54 -13.00 13.29
CA ARG A 231 1.80 -12.47 13.82
C ARG A 231 2.81 -12.20 12.71
N ASN A 232 2.94 -13.12 11.75
CA ASN A 232 3.81 -12.92 10.59
C ASN A 232 3.32 -11.74 9.73
N ALA A 233 2.01 -11.61 9.50
CA ALA A 233 1.42 -10.50 8.75
C ALA A 233 1.67 -9.15 9.45
N LEU A 234 1.51 -9.09 10.78
CA LEU A 234 1.79 -7.90 11.58
C LEU A 234 3.27 -7.50 11.45
N VAL A 235 4.20 -8.43 11.59
CA VAL A 235 5.64 -8.18 11.40
C VAL A 235 5.93 -7.64 9.99
N HIS A 236 5.28 -8.17 8.95
CA HIS A 236 5.44 -7.66 7.58
C HIS A 236 4.92 -6.23 7.41
N ILE A 237 3.80 -5.89 8.03
CA ILE A 237 3.23 -4.54 8.01
C ILE A 237 4.14 -3.57 8.78
N GLU A 238 4.62 -3.94 9.97
CA GLU A 238 5.57 -3.13 10.76
C GLU A 238 6.86 -2.87 9.97
N GLN A 239 7.44 -3.88 9.32
CA GLN A 239 8.61 -3.72 8.45
C GLN A 239 8.33 -2.81 7.26
N ARG A 240 7.12 -2.85 6.68
CA ARG A 240 6.73 -1.93 5.60
C ARG A 240 6.62 -0.50 6.09
N VAL A 241 6.00 -0.27 7.24
CA VAL A 241 5.90 1.05 7.86
C VAL A 241 7.29 1.60 8.17
N HIS A 242 8.19 0.79 8.74
CA HIS A 242 9.57 1.19 9.01
C HIS A 242 10.30 1.60 7.73
N ARG A 243 10.19 0.81 6.65
CA ARG A 243 10.77 1.17 5.33
C ARG A 243 10.23 2.48 4.76
N LEU A 244 8.92 2.70 4.84
CA LEU A 244 8.30 3.94 4.36
C LEU A 244 8.75 5.16 5.18
N ASN A 245 8.84 5.01 6.51
CA ASN A 245 9.35 6.06 7.38
C ASN A 245 10.82 6.38 7.10
N ARG A 246 11.64 5.37 6.83
CA ARG A 246 13.03 5.56 6.41
C ARG A 246 13.11 6.32 5.08
N MET A 247 12.34 5.90 4.08
CA MET A 247 12.30 6.59 2.78
C MET A 247 11.85 8.05 2.94
N LYS A 248 10.86 8.30 3.79
CA LYS A 248 10.43 9.65 4.16
C LYS A 248 11.56 10.46 4.80
N ASN A 249 12.26 9.90 5.80
CA ASN A 249 13.38 10.58 6.48
C ASN A 249 14.55 10.86 5.52
N GLU A 250 14.84 9.95 4.59
CA GLU A 250 15.87 10.14 3.57
C GLU A 250 15.47 11.27 2.60
N LEU A 251 14.21 11.30 2.14
CA LEU A 251 13.68 12.38 1.30
C LEU A 251 13.68 13.73 2.03
N GLU A 252 13.34 13.77 3.33
CA GLU A 252 13.42 14.99 4.14
C GLU A 252 14.86 15.51 4.27
N LYS A 253 15.85 14.62 4.43
CA LYS A 253 17.28 14.98 4.49
C LYS A 253 17.81 15.43 3.12
N GLU A 254 17.34 14.84 2.03
CA GLU A 254 17.77 15.16 0.67
C GLU A 254 17.14 16.45 0.15
N LYS A 255 15.98 16.86 0.68
CA LYS A 255 15.33 18.15 0.37
C LYS A 255 16.24 19.35 0.59
N ASP A 256 17.10 19.28 1.61
CA ASP A 256 17.92 20.42 2.04
C ASP A 256 19.25 20.55 1.25
N ASN A 257 19.63 19.55 0.44
CA ASN A 257 20.93 19.56 -0.26
C ASN A 257 20.87 18.83 -1.62
N ILE A 258 20.24 19.45 -2.62
CA ILE A 258 19.93 18.80 -3.90
C ILE A 258 21.01 19.09 -4.94
N ASN A 259 21.89 18.12 -5.19
CA ASN A 259 22.50 17.93 -6.52
C ASN A 259 21.87 16.69 -7.18
N PRO A 260 21.06 16.86 -8.24
CA PRO A 260 20.35 15.76 -8.90
C PRO A 260 21.28 14.63 -9.38
N GLN A 261 22.52 14.96 -9.79
CA GLN A 261 23.48 13.95 -10.24
C GLN A 261 23.95 13.04 -9.10
N ASN A 262 24.21 13.60 -7.91
CA ASN A 262 24.61 12.80 -6.75
C ASN A 262 23.47 11.91 -6.25
N LEU A 263 22.23 12.40 -6.31
CA LEU A 263 21.04 11.62 -5.97
C LEU A 263 20.86 10.43 -6.93
N ILE A 264 20.96 10.68 -8.24
CA ILE A 264 20.86 9.63 -9.25
C ILE A 264 21.97 8.59 -9.06
N GLU A 265 23.20 9.01 -8.76
CA GLU A 265 24.30 8.08 -8.52
C GLU A 265 24.08 7.22 -7.27
N LYS A 266 23.56 7.81 -6.18
CA LYS A 266 23.21 7.09 -4.96
C LYS A 266 22.09 6.07 -5.22
N LEU A 267 21.03 6.46 -5.93
CA LEU A 267 19.92 5.56 -6.30
C LEU A 267 20.39 4.43 -7.21
N LYS A 268 21.27 4.70 -8.18
CA LYS A 268 21.88 3.66 -9.02
C LYS A 268 22.67 2.65 -8.19
N ARG A 269 23.52 3.11 -7.28
CA ARG A 269 24.27 2.23 -6.37
C ARG A 269 23.32 1.41 -5.49
N GLU A 270 22.23 1.99 -5.02
CA GLU A 270 21.23 1.26 -4.24
C GLU A 270 20.51 0.20 -5.07
N ILE A 271 20.09 0.53 -6.29
CA ILE A 271 19.48 -0.43 -7.23
C ILE A 271 20.44 -1.58 -7.51
N ASP A 272 21.72 -1.31 -7.77
CA ASP A 272 22.72 -2.35 -8.03
C ASP A 272 22.90 -3.26 -6.80
N THR A 273 22.96 -2.69 -5.60
CA THR A 273 23.07 -3.48 -4.36
C THR A 273 21.82 -4.32 -4.09
N ASN A 274 20.62 -3.78 -4.32
CA ASN A 274 19.36 -4.48 -4.12
C ASN A 274 19.18 -5.58 -5.18
N SER A 275 19.58 -5.34 -6.42
CA SER A 275 19.56 -6.34 -7.50
C SER A 275 20.47 -7.52 -7.15
N TYR A 276 21.69 -7.27 -6.67
CA TYR A 276 22.57 -8.34 -6.18
C TYR A 276 21.96 -9.13 -5.01
N ILE A 277 21.31 -8.45 -4.05
CA ILE A 277 20.67 -9.13 -2.92
C ILE A 277 19.52 -10.02 -3.38
N ILE A 278 18.68 -9.55 -4.31
CA ILE A 278 17.52 -10.30 -4.81
C ILE A 278 17.95 -11.47 -5.69
N GLU A 279 18.77 -11.20 -6.70
CA GLU A 279 19.11 -12.16 -7.75
C GLU A 279 20.12 -13.22 -7.29
N GLU A 280 21.13 -12.82 -6.52
CA GLU A 280 22.19 -13.76 -6.11
C GLU A 280 21.99 -14.30 -4.69
N LYS A 281 21.81 -13.44 -3.69
CA LYS A 281 21.82 -13.88 -2.28
C LYS A 281 20.49 -14.54 -1.87
N LEU A 282 19.39 -13.80 -1.94
CA LEU A 282 18.08 -14.27 -1.50
C LEU A 282 17.58 -15.43 -2.35
N ALA A 283 17.81 -15.43 -3.66
CA ALA A 283 17.45 -16.55 -4.52
C ALA A 283 18.13 -17.87 -4.07
N LYS A 284 19.44 -17.82 -3.79
CA LYS A 284 20.19 -18.99 -3.28
C LYS A 284 19.71 -19.41 -1.90
N ASP A 285 19.47 -18.47 -0.99
CA ASP A 285 18.99 -18.75 0.36
C ASP A 285 17.59 -19.39 0.34
N ILE A 286 16.68 -18.90 -0.51
CA ILE A 286 15.34 -19.48 -0.72
C ILE A 286 15.45 -20.88 -1.30
N GLU A 287 16.31 -21.11 -2.30
CA GLU A 287 16.51 -22.44 -2.88
C GLU A 287 17.02 -23.44 -1.83
N ILE A 288 17.98 -23.03 -0.99
CA ILE A 288 18.49 -23.85 0.12
C ILE A 288 17.38 -24.14 1.13
N MET A 289 16.58 -23.14 1.53
CA MET A 289 15.45 -23.36 2.45
C MET A 289 14.40 -24.30 1.85
N GLN A 290 14.07 -24.15 0.57
CA GLN A 290 13.14 -25.06 -0.12
C GLN A 290 13.68 -26.49 -0.18
N LYS A 291 14.98 -26.67 -0.45
CA LYS A 291 15.64 -27.99 -0.39
C LYS A 291 15.60 -28.59 1.01
N ASN A 292 15.79 -27.78 2.04
CA ASN A 292 15.70 -28.20 3.44
C ASN A 292 14.26 -28.61 3.79
N ILE A 293 13.24 -27.82 3.43
CA ILE A 293 11.83 -28.16 3.63
C ILE A 293 11.46 -29.46 2.91
N LYS A 294 11.87 -29.63 1.64
CA LYS A 294 11.67 -30.89 0.90
C LYS A 294 12.30 -32.08 1.60
N SER A 295 13.51 -31.90 2.16
CA SER A 295 14.22 -32.94 2.89
C SER A 295 13.51 -33.29 4.20
N VAL A 296 13.05 -32.29 4.96
CA VAL A 296 12.28 -32.48 6.21
C VAL A 296 10.93 -33.15 5.92
N ASN A 297 10.21 -32.74 4.87
CA ASN A 297 8.98 -33.40 4.44
C ASN A 297 9.21 -34.85 4.02
N LYS A 298 10.34 -35.14 3.35
CA LYS A 298 10.72 -36.51 3.02
C LYS A 298 10.98 -37.34 4.28
N ILE A 299 11.61 -36.76 5.30
CA ILE A 299 11.86 -37.43 6.60
C ILE A 299 10.55 -37.64 7.37
N LEU A 300 9.63 -36.66 7.38
CA LEU A 300 8.31 -36.78 8.00
C LEU A 300 7.44 -37.86 7.33
N ASN A 301 7.55 -37.99 6.00
CA ASN A 301 6.84 -39.00 5.21
C ASN A 301 7.52 -40.38 5.25
N MET A 302 8.76 -40.49 5.74
CA MET A 302 9.41 -41.78 5.96
C MET A 302 8.83 -42.42 7.22
N GLN A 303 8.13 -43.54 7.03
CA GLN A 303 7.49 -44.27 8.11
C GLN A 303 8.55 -44.91 9.04
N THR A 304 8.55 -44.48 10.31
CA THR A 304 9.39 -44.95 11.43
C THR A 304 10.83 -45.32 11.04
N VAL A 305 11.72 -44.33 10.96
CA VAL A 305 13.16 -44.55 10.86
C VAL A 305 13.62 -45.32 12.10
N THR A 306 14.15 -46.53 11.92
CA THR A 306 14.68 -47.32 13.05
C THR A 306 16.05 -46.78 13.44
N ASN A 307 16.46 -46.88 14.71
CA ASN A 307 17.80 -46.45 15.15
C ASN A 307 18.95 -47.06 14.32
N ASN A 308 18.76 -48.27 13.79
CA ASN A 308 19.71 -48.91 12.87
C ASN A 308 19.82 -48.21 11.51
N ASP A 309 18.73 -47.63 10.99
CA ASP A 309 18.74 -46.89 9.73
C ASP A 309 19.50 -45.57 9.90
N ILE A 310 19.37 -44.91 11.05
CA ILE A 310 20.15 -43.71 11.39
C ILE A 310 21.65 -44.04 11.44
N ILE A 311 22.03 -45.17 12.04
CA ILE A 311 23.43 -45.62 12.08
C ILE A 311 23.94 -45.91 10.66
N ASN A 312 23.13 -46.53 9.80
CA ASN A 312 23.48 -46.78 8.41
C ASN A 312 23.62 -45.48 7.60
N PHE A 313 22.73 -44.50 7.80
CA PHE A 313 22.85 -43.18 7.17
C PHE A 313 24.10 -42.44 7.63
N LYS A 314 24.44 -42.48 8.93
CA LYS A 314 25.69 -41.89 9.45
C LYS A 314 26.93 -42.52 8.82
N LYS A 315 27.00 -43.86 8.77
CA LYS A 315 28.09 -44.57 8.08
C LYS A 315 28.19 -44.20 6.60
N ARG A 316 27.04 -44.05 5.92
CA ARG A 316 27.01 -43.63 4.52
C ARG A 316 27.46 -42.20 4.32
N ILE A 317 27.10 -41.28 5.23
CA ILE A 317 27.56 -39.89 5.22
C ILE A 317 29.08 -39.84 5.44
N GLU A 318 29.61 -40.61 6.40
CA GLU A 318 31.05 -40.69 6.64
C GLU A 318 31.81 -41.25 5.43
N ALA A 319 31.29 -42.30 4.79
CA ALA A 319 31.87 -42.84 3.56
C ALA A 319 31.86 -41.80 2.42
N LEU A 320 30.73 -41.12 2.19
CA LEU A 320 30.64 -40.08 1.16
C LEU A 320 31.52 -38.86 1.46
N ASN A 321 31.66 -38.47 2.73
CA ASN A 321 32.59 -37.40 3.10
C ASN A 321 34.04 -37.79 2.82
N ASN A 322 34.42 -39.05 3.10
CA ASN A 322 35.74 -39.55 2.75
C ASN A 322 35.95 -39.59 1.24
N ASP A 323 34.95 -40.00 0.46
CA ASP A 323 34.99 -39.96 -1.01
C ASP A 323 35.14 -38.52 -1.52
N ILE A 324 34.40 -37.56 -0.94
CA ILE A 324 34.52 -36.13 -1.28
C ILE A 324 35.93 -35.62 -0.96
N ILE A 325 36.50 -35.97 0.19
CA ILE A 325 37.87 -35.59 0.56
C ILE A 325 38.88 -36.21 -0.42
N GLN A 326 38.71 -37.47 -0.80
CA GLN A 326 39.58 -38.12 -1.79
C GLN A 326 39.47 -37.48 -3.17
N ILE A 327 38.26 -37.19 -3.66
CA ILE A 327 38.07 -36.52 -4.95
C ILE A 327 38.61 -35.09 -4.91
N THR A 328 38.43 -34.37 -3.80
CA THR A 328 38.94 -33.01 -3.63
C THR A 328 40.47 -33.00 -3.61
N THR A 329 41.09 -33.91 -2.85
CA THR A 329 42.56 -34.04 -2.84
C THR A 329 43.14 -34.49 -4.17
N GLN A 330 42.43 -35.35 -4.93
CA GLN A 330 42.81 -35.70 -6.30
C GLN A 330 42.67 -34.53 -7.27
N ARG A 331 41.63 -33.71 -7.12
CA ARG A 331 41.46 -32.47 -7.90
C ARG A 331 42.59 -31.49 -7.59
N ASP A 332 42.85 -31.24 -6.31
CA ASP A 332 43.87 -30.29 -5.87
C ASP A 332 45.27 -30.75 -6.32
N LYS A 333 45.58 -32.05 -6.29
CA LYS A 333 46.82 -32.61 -6.88
C LYS A 333 46.92 -32.40 -8.39
N LYS A 334 45.82 -32.57 -9.13
CA LYS A 334 45.78 -32.32 -10.59
C LYS A 334 45.91 -30.84 -10.94
N ASP A 335 45.35 -29.97 -10.12
CA ASP A 335 45.47 -28.51 -10.23
C ASP A 335 46.90 -28.01 -9.83
N GLU A 336 47.67 -28.81 -9.08
CA GLU A 336 49.10 -28.56 -8.79
C GLU A 336 50.04 -29.10 -9.89
N GLU A 337 49.74 -30.28 -10.46
CA GLU A 337 50.54 -30.92 -11.53
C GLU A 337 50.43 -30.20 -12.88
N HIS A 338 49.24 -29.70 -13.20
CA HIS A 338 49.02 -28.78 -14.31
C HIS A 338 48.88 -27.39 -13.70
N GLU A 339 49.83 -26.49 -13.95
CA GLU A 339 49.77 -25.07 -13.58
C GLU A 339 48.64 -24.36 -14.36
N ASP A 340 47.41 -24.83 -14.14
CA ASP A 340 46.21 -24.45 -14.86
C ASP A 340 45.83 -23.06 -14.36
N LYS A 341 46.13 -22.05 -15.17
CA LYS A 341 45.82 -20.65 -14.88
C LYS A 341 44.35 -20.48 -14.50
N LEU A 342 43.46 -21.37 -14.96
CA LEU A 342 42.05 -21.41 -14.56
C LEU A 342 41.84 -21.69 -13.07
N SER A 343 42.66 -22.53 -12.43
CA SER A 343 42.57 -22.80 -10.98
C SER A 343 42.79 -21.53 -10.17
N ILE A 344 43.76 -20.70 -10.55
CA ILE A 344 44.02 -19.38 -9.94
C ILE A 344 42.79 -18.48 -10.10
N TYR A 345 42.18 -18.42 -11.29
CA TYR A 345 40.96 -17.64 -11.51
C TYR A 345 39.74 -18.18 -10.74
N ARG A 346 39.61 -19.51 -10.59
CA ARG A 346 38.57 -20.13 -9.74
C ARG A 346 38.74 -19.72 -8.29
N HIS A 347 39.95 -19.80 -7.74
CA HIS A 347 40.24 -19.37 -6.37
C HIS A 347 40.07 -17.86 -6.18
N GLN A 348 40.48 -17.04 -7.15
CA GLN A 348 40.25 -15.60 -7.13
C GLN A 348 38.75 -15.28 -7.17
N SER A 349 37.96 -15.94 -8.02
CA SER A 349 36.51 -15.79 -8.10
C SER A 349 35.83 -16.17 -6.79
N ILE A 350 36.21 -17.30 -6.17
CA ILE A 350 35.68 -17.72 -4.87
C ILE A 350 36.04 -16.70 -3.78
N ASN A 351 37.27 -16.19 -3.77
CA ASN A 351 37.70 -15.17 -2.80
C ASN A 351 36.97 -13.83 -3.01
N ILE A 352 36.75 -13.41 -4.26
CA ILE A 352 35.96 -12.21 -4.58
C ILE A 352 34.51 -12.42 -4.13
N GLN A 353 33.91 -13.58 -4.38
CA GLN A 353 32.56 -13.91 -3.94
C GLN A 353 32.44 -13.89 -2.42
N ARG A 354 33.39 -14.48 -1.70
CA ARG A 354 33.45 -14.42 -0.23
C ARG A 354 33.58 -13.00 0.29
N LYS A 355 34.44 -12.17 -0.33
CA LYS A 355 34.56 -10.75 0.01
C LYS A 355 33.27 -9.99 -0.27
N LYS A 356 32.61 -10.22 -1.42
CA LYS A 356 31.32 -9.63 -1.80
C LYS A 356 30.24 -10.00 -0.78
N GLN A 357 30.21 -11.27 -0.34
CA GLN A 357 29.30 -11.74 0.69
C GLN A 357 29.58 -11.08 2.06
N ALA A 358 30.84 -11.04 2.50
CA ALA A 358 31.22 -10.42 3.78
C ALA A 358 30.90 -8.91 3.81
N ILE A 359 31.13 -8.20 2.70
CA ILE A 359 30.76 -6.77 2.57
C ILE A 359 29.24 -6.61 2.59
N ALA A 360 28.50 -7.48 1.89
CA ALA A 360 27.03 -7.44 1.91
C ALA A 360 26.46 -7.73 3.32
N GLU A 361 27.07 -8.65 4.06
CA GLU A 361 26.71 -8.93 5.47
C GLU A 361 27.01 -7.74 6.37
N LYS A 362 28.19 -7.11 6.23
CA LYS A 362 28.53 -5.88 6.96
C LYS A 362 27.55 -4.75 6.62
N MET A 363 27.20 -4.58 5.35
CA MET A 363 26.19 -3.60 4.92
C MET A 363 24.82 -3.87 5.54
N GLN A 364 24.39 -5.14 5.59
CA GLN A 364 23.14 -5.53 6.25
C GLN A 364 23.19 -5.26 7.76
N LEU A 365 24.32 -5.53 8.42
CA LEU A 365 24.51 -5.24 9.84
C LEU A 365 24.42 -3.74 10.12
N SER A 366 25.16 -2.91 9.39
CA SER A 366 25.10 -1.46 9.55
C SER A 366 23.73 -0.88 9.19
N LYS A 367 23.00 -1.46 8.22
CA LYS A 367 21.60 -1.09 7.96
C LYS A 367 20.70 -1.42 9.16
N ARG A 368 20.88 -2.59 9.80
CA ARG A 368 20.13 -2.96 11.02
C ARG A 368 20.46 -2.04 12.20
N GLU A 369 21.73 -1.73 12.42
CA GLU A 369 22.16 -0.79 13.47
C GLU A 369 21.54 0.61 13.25
N LEU A 370 21.47 1.07 12.00
CA LEU A 370 20.79 2.31 11.65
C LEU A 370 19.29 2.22 11.96
N ASP A 371 18.62 1.14 11.56
CA ASP A 371 17.20 0.91 11.82
C ASP A 371 16.90 0.87 13.33
N GLU A 372 17.75 0.18 14.12
CA GLU A 372 17.66 0.13 15.58
C GLU A 372 17.81 1.52 16.20
N MET A 373 18.78 2.31 15.74
CA MET A 373 18.97 3.70 16.21
C MET A 373 17.80 4.60 15.82
N GLU A 374 17.22 4.42 14.63
CA GLU A 374 16.02 5.15 14.20
C GLU A 374 14.79 4.80 15.05
N VAL A 375 14.62 3.52 15.41
CA VAL A 375 13.56 3.09 16.35
C VAL A 375 13.79 3.70 17.73
N ILE A 376 15.03 3.70 18.25
CA ILE A 376 15.35 4.35 19.52
C ILE A 376 15.06 5.86 19.47
N LEU A 377 15.38 6.53 18.36
CA LEU A 377 15.06 7.94 18.17
C LEU A 377 13.55 8.19 18.10
N ALA A 378 12.80 7.35 17.39
CA ALA A 378 11.35 7.44 17.33
C ALA A 378 10.70 7.24 18.71
N ASN A 379 11.16 6.25 19.47
CA ASN A 379 10.71 6.00 20.84
C ASN A 379 11.07 7.18 21.76
N LYS A 380 12.29 7.72 21.67
CA LYS A 380 12.68 8.92 22.42
C LYS A 380 11.85 10.14 22.03
N LYS A 381 11.53 10.33 20.74
CA LYS A 381 10.63 11.40 20.29
C LYS A 381 9.22 11.22 20.84
N ALA A 382 8.69 10.00 20.84
CA ALA A 382 7.39 9.69 21.41
C ALA A 382 7.36 9.88 22.94
N ASP A 383 8.42 9.48 23.64
CA ASP A 383 8.58 9.71 25.08
C ASP A 383 8.71 11.19 25.42
N LEU A 384 9.44 11.96 24.61
CA LEU A 384 9.51 13.42 24.74
C LEU A 384 8.14 14.04 24.50
N ALA A 385 7.39 13.61 23.48
CA ALA A 385 6.02 14.09 23.25
C ALA A 385 5.08 13.77 24.42
N LYS A 386 5.18 12.56 25.00
CA LYS A 386 4.40 12.17 26.19
C LYS A 386 4.78 12.95 27.44
N LYS A 387 6.07 13.25 27.64
CA LYS A 387 6.57 13.99 28.81
C LYS A 387 6.36 15.50 28.69
N ALA A 388 6.36 16.03 27.48
CA ALA A 388 6.11 17.44 27.21
C ALA A 388 4.66 17.86 27.47
N GLY A 389 3.71 16.93 27.31
CA GLY A 389 2.31 17.33 27.23
C GLY A 389 2.08 18.30 26.07
N THR A 390 0.89 18.88 25.99
CA THR A 390 0.54 19.90 24.98
C THR A 390 1.31 21.22 25.13
N ASP A 391 2.19 21.36 26.11
CA ASP A 391 3.05 22.53 26.27
C ASP A 391 4.32 22.33 25.44
N GLU A 392 4.51 23.21 24.45
CA GLU A 392 5.71 23.26 23.62
C GLU A 392 6.98 23.19 24.48
N ILE A 393 7.85 22.21 24.21
CA ILE A 393 9.18 22.16 24.79
C ILE A 393 9.94 23.39 24.29
N VAL A 394 10.04 24.41 25.15
CA VAL A 394 10.80 25.61 24.87
C VAL A 394 12.27 25.22 24.71
N THR A 395 12.75 25.26 23.48
CA THR A 395 14.16 24.98 23.14
C THR A 395 15.06 25.91 23.93
N ALA A 396 16.28 25.50 24.30
CA ALA A 396 17.21 26.32 25.09
C ALA A 396 17.42 27.75 24.53
N VAL A 397 17.33 27.91 23.21
CA VAL A 397 17.38 29.21 22.51
C VAL A 397 16.08 30.00 22.70
N GLN A 398 14.91 29.36 22.58
CA GLN A 398 13.61 29.98 22.83
C GLN A 398 13.47 30.37 24.30
N PHE A 399 14.01 29.61 25.23
CA PHE A 399 13.97 29.91 26.67
C PHE A 399 14.83 31.13 27.00
N LYS A 400 16.01 31.26 26.37
CA LYS A 400 16.84 32.48 26.46
C LYS A 400 16.11 33.70 25.89
N ARG A 401 15.43 33.56 24.74
CA ARG A 401 14.60 34.64 24.18
C ARG A 401 13.46 35.03 25.13
N TYR A 402 12.74 34.04 25.65
CA TYR A 402 11.66 34.26 26.61
C TYR A 402 12.16 34.99 27.87
N ILE A 403 13.31 34.59 28.43
CA ILE A 403 13.93 35.30 29.57
C ILE A 403 14.31 36.74 29.18
N SER A 404 14.84 36.95 27.97
CA SER A 404 15.20 38.31 27.51
C SER A 404 13.95 39.19 27.36
N GLU A 405 12.86 38.65 26.85
CA GLU A 405 11.56 39.33 26.75
C GLU A 405 10.96 39.60 28.12
N LEU A 406 11.06 38.65 29.06
CA LEU A 406 10.64 38.83 30.46
C LEU A 406 11.43 39.94 31.14
N ARG A 407 12.75 40.01 30.92
CA ARG A 407 13.59 41.10 31.42
C ARG A 407 13.17 42.43 30.80
N ALA A 408 12.98 42.49 29.49
CA ALA A 408 12.49 43.70 28.81
C ALA A 408 11.13 44.14 29.36
N LYS A 409 10.17 43.22 29.50
CA LYS A 409 8.86 43.48 30.11
C LYS A 409 8.98 43.97 31.55
N THR A 410 9.86 43.37 32.34
CA THR A 410 10.12 43.81 33.73
C THR A 410 10.69 45.22 33.77
N THR A 411 11.62 45.55 32.88
CA THR A 411 12.18 46.90 32.77
C THR A 411 11.11 47.91 32.35
N THR A 412 10.27 47.57 31.36
CA THR A 412 9.17 48.44 30.94
C THR A 412 8.13 48.63 32.05
N TYR A 413 7.83 47.58 32.82
CA TYR A 413 6.93 47.67 33.96
C TYR A 413 7.50 48.60 35.04
N LYS A 414 8.78 48.44 35.40
CA LYS A 414 9.45 49.33 36.37
C LYS A 414 9.46 50.78 35.90
N ARG A 415 9.70 51.03 34.60
CA ARG A 415 9.67 52.37 34.02
C ARG A 415 8.28 53.00 34.11
N ARG A 416 7.24 52.28 33.65
CA ARG A 416 5.85 52.75 33.73
C ARG A 416 5.39 52.96 35.17
N LYS A 417 5.86 52.12 36.10
CA LYS A 417 5.57 52.30 37.53
C LYS A 417 6.20 53.60 38.06
N ALA A 418 7.44 53.90 37.68
CA ALA A 418 8.10 55.15 38.06
C ALA A 418 7.40 56.38 37.44
N GLU A 419 7.01 56.31 36.16
CA GLU A 419 6.20 57.35 35.49
C GLU A 419 4.88 57.59 36.23
N MET A 420 4.19 56.52 36.66
CA MET A 420 2.97 56.63 37.46
C MET A 420 3.22 57.25 38.84
N GLU A 421 4.30 56.86 39.54
CA GLU A 421 4.68 57.45 40.83
C GLU A 421 5.03 58.95 40.69
N GLU A 422 5.63 59.36 39.57
CA GLU A 422 5.92 60.77 39.24
C GLU A 422 4.64 61.57 39.03
N ILE A 423 3.70 61.06 38.22
CA ILE A 423 2.39 61.70 38.01
C ILE A 423 1.61 61.80 39.33
N GLU A 424 1.62 60.76 40.17
CA GLU A 424 0.97 60.82 41.49
C GLU A 424 1.60 61.89 42.38
N ASN A 425 2.91 62.08 42.32
CA ASN A 425 3.58 63.15 43.05
C ASN A 425 3.25 64.53 42.48
N GLU A 426 3.18 64.68 41.17
CA GLU A 426 2.78 65.93 40.51
C GLU A 426 1.33 66.30 40.87
N VAL A 427 0.40 65.33 40.88
CA VAL A 427 -0.98 65.54 41.33
C VAL A 427 -1.02 66.03 42.78
N LYS A 428 -0.20 65.47 43.68
CA LYS A 428 -0.12 65.95 45.08
C LYS A 428 0.44 67.37 45.17
N ILE A 429 1.45 67.69 44.36
CA ILE A 429 2.00 69.06 44.30
C ILE A 429 0.92 70.03 43.78
N LEU A 430 0.22 69.67 42.70
CA LEU A 430 -0.84 70.47 42.12
C LEU A 430 -1.98 70.69 43.12
N GLN A 431 -2.41 69.64 43.83
CA GLN A 431 -3.39 69.75 44.92
C GLN A 431 -2.92 70.75 45.98
N ARG A 432 -1.65 70.69 46.40
CA ARG A 432 -1.11 71.66 47.34
C ARG A 432 -1.08 73.08 46.76
N THR A 433 -0.76 73.24 45.49
CA THR A 433 -0.80 74.56 44.85
C THR A 433 -2.21 75.10 44.72
N THR A 434 -3.22 74.27 44.46
CA THR A 434 -4.62 74.69 44.44
C THR A 434 -5.09 75.11 45.82
N GLU A 435 -4.71 74.39 46.88
CA GLU A 435 -5.00 74.79 48.26
C GLU A 435 -4.40 76.16 48.60
N ILE A 436 -3.13 76.39 48.22
CA ILE A 436 -2.46 77.68 48.44
C ILE A 436 -3.17 78.80 47.66
N LEU A 437 -3.53 78.55 46.40
CA LEU A 437 -4.26 79.53 45.58
C LEU A 437 -5.65 79.83 46.14
N ASP A 438 -6.35 78.83 46.68
CA ASP A 438 -7.63 79.03 47.36
C ASP A 438 -7.45 79.82 48.66
N GLU A 439 -6.40 79.58 49.44
CA GLU A 439 -6.05 80.37 50.63
C GLU A 439 -5.75 81.83 50.26
N GLU A 440 -4.93 82.06 49.23
CA GLU A 440 -4.61 83.40 48.71
C GLU A 440 -5.83 84.11 48.11
N TRP A 441 -6.66 83.39 47.36
CA TRP A 441 -7.92 83.89 46.80
C TRP A 441 -8.90 84.26 47.91
N ASN A 442 -9.03 83.46 48.96
CA ASN A 442 -9.86 83.77 50.11
C ASN A 442 -9.31 84.98 50.89
N SER A 443 -7.99 85.11 51.03
CA SER A 443 -7.36 86.31 51.61
C SER A 443 -7.62 87.56 50.77
N LEU A 444 -7.50 87.46 49.44
CA LEU A 444 -7.78 88.54 48.51
C LEU A 444 -9.26 88.91 48.52
N LYS A 445 -10.16 87.92 48.53
CA LYS A 445 -11.60 88.10 48.67
C LYS A 445 -11.91 88.84 49.96
N GLN A 446 -11.35 88.45 51.10
CA GLN A 446 -11.52 89.17 52.37
C GLN A 446 -11.00 90.62 52.30
N LYS A 447 -9.88 90.89 51.62
CA LYS A 447 -9.34 92.25 51.41
C LYS A 447 -10.22 93.09 50.48
N ILE A 448 -10.83 92.49 49.46
CA ILE A 448 -11.74 93.20 48.55
C ILE A 448 -13.09 93.50 49.24
N THR A 449 -13.61 92.57 50.05
CA THR A 449 -14.82 92.79 50.84
C THR A 449 -14.62 93.87 51.91
N SER A 450 -13.43 93.97 52.53
CA SER A 450 -13.11 95.04 53.49
C SER A 450 -12.83 96.40 52.85
N ALA A 451 -12.49 96.43 51.56
CA ALA A 451 -12.33 97.65 50.76
C ALA A 451 -13.64 98.18 50.15
N GLY A 452 -14.78 97.50 50.36
CA GLY A 452 -16.11 98.01 49.98
C GLY A 452 -16.46 97.90 48.49
N HIS A 453 -15.83 97.00 47.74
CA HIS A 453 -16.18 96.73 46.34
C HIS A 453 -16.66 95.30 46.17
N GLY A 454 -17.86 95.12 45.60
CA GLY A 454 -18.43 93.80 45.32
C GLY A 454 -17.62 93.07 44.24
N VAL A 455 -17.24 91.83 44.51
CA VAL A 455 -16.52 90.96 43.56
C VAL A 455 -17.50 90.50 42.49
N ILE A 456 -17.31 90.94 41.24
CA ILE A 456 -18.02 90.45 40.07
C ILE A 456 -17.20 89.29 39.48
N GLU A 457 -17.75 88.08 39.53
CA GLU A 457 -17.21 86.92 38.82
C GLU A 457 -17.58 87.03 37.34
N ASN A 458 -16.65 87.51 36.50
CA ASN A 458 -16.82 87.50 35.06
C ASN A 458 -16.03 86.34 34.45
N LEU A 459 -16.76 85.29 34.09
CA LEU A 459 -16.32 84.22 33.19
C LEU A 459 -16.31 84.73 31.75
N ASN A 460 -15.29 84.31 30.99
CA ASN A 460 -15.12 84.43 29.53
C ASN A 460 -14.45 85.71 29.01
N ALA A 461 -13.12 85.63 28.84
CA ALA A 461 -12.38 86.46 27.90
C ALA A 461 -11.68 85.56 26.88
N GLN A 462 -12.17 85.53 25.64
CA GLN A 462 -11.38 85.11 24.48
C GLN A 462 -11.47 86.16 23.36
N ASN A 463 -10.35 86.87 23.23
CA ASN A 463 -9.66 87.25 22.00
C ASN A 463 -10.33 88.23 21.01
N ALA A 464 -9.96 89.50 21.16
CA ALA A 464 -10.06 90.52 20.11
C ALA A 464 -8.92 90.36 19.07
N ARG A 465 -9.27 90.42 17.79
CA ARG A 465 -8.38 90.37 16.62
C ARG A 465 -7.93 91.80 16.24
N PRO A 466 -6.65 92.11 15.98
CA PRO A 466 -6.25 93.45 15.57
C PRO A 466 -6.44 93.66 14.05
N LYS A 467 -6.93 94.87 13.69
CA LYS A 467 -6.98 95.39 12.32
C LYS A 467 -5.64 96.08 12.00
N THR A 468 -4.91 95.59 11.01
CA THR A 468 -3.88 96.33 10.24
C THR A 468 -4.30 96.22 8.76
N ALA A 469 -4.16 97.20 7.87
CA ALA A 469 -3.23 98.32 7.80
C ALA A 469 -3.85 99.50 7.02
N LYS A 470 -3.49 100.74 7.40
CA LYS A 470 -3.46 101.90 6.49
C LYS A 470 -2.06 101.92 5.84
N PRO A 471 -1.91 102.15 4.52
CA PRO A 471 -0.59 102.32 3.93
C PRO A 471 -0.01 103.66 4.36
N THR A 472 1.26 103.64 4.75
CA THR A 472 2.13 104.81 4.82
C THR A 472 2.65 105.11 3.42
N THR A 473 2.43 106.33 2.92
CA THR A 473 3.00 106.98 1.71
C THR A 473 2.09 107.12 0.46
N ASN A 474 2.13 108.31 -0.15
CA ASN A 474 1.29 108.78 -1.28
C ASN A 474 2.09 108.91 -2.61
N ASP A 475 3.24 108.25 -2.72
CA ASP A 475 4.16 108.45 -3.85
C ASP A 475 3.92 107.40 -4.95
N VAL A 476 3.38 107.83 -6.10
CA VAL A 476 2.80 106.95 -7.13
C VAL A 476 3.84 105.98 -7.73
N ASN A 477 5.10 106.39 -7.84
CA ASN A 477 6.16 105.53 -8.38
C ASN A 477 6.61 104.45 -7.39
N ASN A 478 6.66 104.75 -6.08
CA ASN A 478 6.96 103.76 -5.05
C ASN A 478 5.81 102.78 -4.83
N LEU A 479 4.56 103.24 -4.99
CA LEU A 479 3.39 102.36 -5.00
C LEU A 479 3.38 101.46 -6.24
N LYS A 480 3.87 101.93 -7.40
CA LYS A 480 3.96 101.13 -8.63
C LYS A 480 5.07 100.07 -8.55
N THR A 481 6.20 100.39 -7.91
CA THR A 481 7.26 99.40 -7.65
C THR A 481 6.85 98.41 -6.57
N MET A 482 6.22 98.83 -5.46
CA MET A 482 5.65 97.91 -4.46
C MET A 482 4.53 97.05 -5.04
N ALA A 483 3.66 97.60 -5.90
CA ALA A 483 2.62 96.81 -6.57
C ALA A 483 3.22 95.80 -7.55
N LYS A 484 4.32 96.15 -8.25
CA LYS A 484 5.05 95.22 -9.10
C LYS A 484 5.75 94.14 -8.29
N ASP A 485 6.42 94.50 -7.19
CA ASP A 485 7.10 93.56 -6.30
C ASP A 485 6.10 92.65 -5.57
N LEU A 486 4.95 93.17 -5.16
CA LEU A 486 3.82 92.38 -4.66
C LEU A 486 3.24 91.48 -5.74
N ASN A 487 3.13 91.94 -6.99
CA ASN A 487 2.64 91.11 -8.09
C ASN A 487 3.64 90.02 -8.46
N ASP A 488 4.94 90.29 -8.40
CA ASP A 488 6.01 89.32 -8.61
C ASP A 488 6.07 88.32 -7.44
N GLN A 489 5.88 88.76 -6.19
CA GLN A 489 5.72 87.87 -5.03
C GLN A 489 4.45 87.02 -5.10
N VAL A 490 3.33 87.58 -5.59
CA VAL A 490 2.08 86.83 -5.82
C VAL A 490 2.26 85.83 -6.95
N SER A 491 2.99 86.16 -8.01
CA SER A 491 3.31 85.24 -9.10
C SER A 491 4.20 84.10 -8.60
N ASN A 492 5.28 84.41 -7.87
CA ASN A 492 6.17 83.39 -7.29
C ASN A 492 5.43 82.46 -6.32
N LYS A 493 4.58 83.01 -5.44
CA LYS A 493 3.74 82.18 -4.55
C LYS A 493 2.71 81.36 -5.32
N ARG A 494 2.18 81.87 -6.44
CA ARG A 494 1.27 81.12 -7.30
C ARG A 494 1.98 79.94 -7.96
N ASP A 495 3.22 80.13 -8.40
CA ASP A 495 4.04 79.07 -8.99
C ASP A 495 4.47 78.03 -7.94
N GLU A 496 4.80 78.45 -6.71
CA GLU A 496 5.05 77.55 -5.58
C GLU A 496 3.80 76.73 -5.22
N VAL A 497 2.64 77.38 -5.14
CA VAL A 497 1.36 76.69 -4.88
C VAL A 497 1.02 75.71 -6.00
N GLN A 498 1.31 76.06 -7.26
CA GLN A 498 1.08 75.17 -8.39
C GLN A 498 1.98 73.93 -8.32
N LYS A 499 3.25 74.08 -7.96
CA LYS A 499 4.17 72.95 -7.72
C LYS A 499 3.70 72.05 -6.57
N ILE A 500 3.32 72.64 -5.44
CA ILE A 500 2.78 71.88 -4.29
C ILE A 500 1.51 71.13 -4.68
N LYS A 501 0.66 71.75 -5.52
CA LYS A 501 -0.56 71.10 -6.02
C LYS A 501 -0.23 69.91 -6.92
N GLU A 502 0.73 70.02 -7.81
CA GLU A 502 1.20 68.92 -8.67
C GLU A 502 1.80 67.77 -7.83
N GLU A 503 2.63 68.09 -6.83
CA GLU A 503 3.17 67.09 -5.89
C GLU A 503 2.06 66.41 -5.08
N PHE A 504 1.04 67.16 -4.66
CA PHE A 504 -0.11 66.61 -3.95
C PHE A 504 -0.96 65.69 -4.85
N GLU A 505 -1.18 66.08 -6.11
CA GLU A 505 -1.91 65.27 -7.09
C GLU A 505 -1.18 63.95 -7.39
N GLU A 506 0.16 64.00 -7.53
CA GLU A 506 0.99 62.80 -7.65
C GLU A 506 0.94 61.92 -6.41
N PHE A 507 1.04 62.52 -5.21
CA PHE A 507 0.96 61.79 -3.95
C PHE A 507 -0.41 61.12 -3.78
N ALA A 508 -1.49 61.83 -4.10
CA ALA A 508 -2.85 61.30 -4.07
C ALA A 508 -3.03 60.12 -5.05
N GLN A 509 -2.47 60.20 -6.26
CA GLN A 509 -2.48 59.07 -7.20
C GLN A 509 -1.69 57.85 -6.69
N ARG A 510 -0.51 58.07 -6.09
CA ARG A 510 0.28 56.97 -5.51
C ARG A 510 -0.45 56.32 -4.34
N HIS A 511 -1.05 57.11 -3.47
CA HIS A 511 -1.84 56.61 -2.34
C HIS A 511 -3.06 55.81 -2.83
N ARG A 512 -3.75 56.29 -3.87
CA ARG A 512 -4.89 55.56 -4.47
C ARG A 512 -4.48 54.21 -5.03
N LYS A 513 -3.38 54.13 -5.80
CA LYS A 513 -2.86 52.86 -6.32
C LYS A 513 -2.44 51.90 -5.20
N ALA A 514 -1.74 52.41 -4.19
CA ALA A 514 -1.33 51.60 -3.04
C ALA A 514 -2.54 51.07 -2.26
N ASN A 515 -3.61 51.87 -2.12
CA ASN A 515 -4.84 51.44 -1.48
C ASN A 515 -5.60 50.39 -2.30
N GLU A 516 -5.68 50.54 -3.62
CA GLU A 516 -6.27 49.54 -4.53
C GLU A 516 -5.50 48.20 -4.47
N GLU A 517 -4.16 48.24 -4.44
CA GLU A 517 -3.34 47.04 -4.25
C GLU A 517 -3.53 46.40 -2.86
N TYR A 518 -3.63 47.22 -1.82
CA TYR A 518 -3.90 46.74 -0.46
C TYR A 518 -5.26 46.06 -0.36
N GLU A 519 -6.32 46.67 -0.91
CA GLU A 519 -7.66 46.09 -0.92
C GLU A 519 -7.72 44.79 -1.73
N SER A 520 -7.03 44.74 -2.88
CA SER A 520 -6.92 43.52 -3.69
C SER A 520 -6.21 42.40 -2.90
N LYS A 521 -5.07 42.69 -2.27
CA LYS A 521 -4.35 41.69 -1.44
C LYS A 521 -5.18 41.26 -0.24
N ARG A 522 -5.83 42.20 0.44
CA ARG A 522 -6.71 41.91 1.58
C ARG A 522 -7.87 41.00 1.18
N SER A 523 -8.49 41.25 0.01
CA SER A 523 -9.53 40.37 -0.53
C SER A 523 -9.01 38.96 -0.80
N GLN A 524 -7.85 38.83 -1.45
CA GLN A 524 -7.20 37.52 -1.69
C GLN A 524 -6.88 36.78 -0.40
N TYR A 525 -6.31 37.47 0.61
CA TYR A 525 -6.05 36.87 1.92
C TYR A 525 -7.34 36.43 2.62
N THR A 526 -8.43 37.18 2.46
CA THR A 526 -9.73 36.81 3.05
C THR A 526 -10.30 35.56 2.39
N ILE A 527 -10.21 35.46 1.06
CA ILE A 527 -10.63 34.26 0.32
C ILE A 527 -9.80 33.05 0.75
N MET A 528 -8.46 33.16 0.74
CA MET A 528 -7.58 32.07 1.11
C MET A 528 -7.73 31.65 2.58
N LYS A 529 -7.99 32.61 3.48
CA LYS A 529 -8.31 32.33 4.88
C LYS A 529 -9.59 31.50 5.01
N ASN A 530 -10.65 31.87 4.29
CA ASN A 530 -11.91 31.13 4.30
C ASN A 530 -11.76 29.73 3.68
N GLU A 531 -10.96 29.59 2.61
CA GLU A 531 -10.65 28.28 2.03
C GLU A 531 -9.93 27.37 3.03
N LEU A 532 -8.89 27.88 3.71
CA LEU A 532 -8.18 27.14 4.75
C LEU A 532 -9.07 26.81 5.96
N GLU A 533 -9.96 27.72 6.36
CA GLU A 533 -10.92 27.46 7.46
C GLU A 533 -11.92 26.37 7.07
N ASN A 534 -12.35 26.31 5.82
CA ASN A 534 -13.21 25.22 5.32
C ASN A 534 -12.47 23.89 5.27
N GLU A 535 -11.25 23.87 4.73
CA GLU A 535 -10.41 22.65 4.72
C GLU A 535 -10.12 22.16 6.14
N GLN A 536 -9.85 23.07 7.08
CA GLN A 536 -9.67 22.72 8.48
C GLN A 536 -10.95 22.09 9.06
N HIS A 537 -12.12 22.66 8.76
CA HIS A 537 -13.39 22.13 9.24
C HIS A 537 -13.69 20.73 8.68
N GLU A 538 -13.41 20.50 7.39
CA GLU A 538 -13.56 19.18 6.76
C GLU A 538 -12.66 18.12 7.41
N ILE A 539 -11.39 18.46 7.67
CA ILE A 539 -10.44 17.57 8.35
C ILE A 539 -10.90 17.31 9.80
N GLU A 540 -11.38 18.32 10.52
CA GLU A 540 -11.90 18.15 11.89
C GLU A 540 -13.12 17.22 11.94
N GLU A 541 -14.03 17.30 10.97
CA GLU A 541 -15.16 16.38 10.82
C GLU A 541 -14.69 14.95 10.52
N GLU A 542 -13.70 14.79 9.63
CA GLU A 542 -13.13 13.47 9.31
C GLU A 542 -12.42 12.83 10.51
N VAL A 543 -11.66 13.61 11.28
CA VAL A 543 -11.01 13.17 12.52
C VAL A 543 -12.05 12.72 13.54
N LYS A 544 -13.11 13.50 13.76
CA LYS A 544 -14.22 13.09 14.65
C LYS A 544 -14.87 11.80 14.17
N HIS A 545 -15.09 11.65 12.86
CA HIS A 545 -15.66 10.43 12.30
C HIS A 545 -14.76 9.22 12.61
N LEU A 546 -13.45 9.33 12.36
CA LEU A 546 -12.48 8.27 12.66
C LEU A 546 -12.39 7.96 14.15
N GLU A 547 -12.43 8.97 15.03
CA GLU A 547 -12.47 8.79 16.48
C GLU A 547 -13.72 8.01 16.92
N THR A 548 -14.90 8.33 16.37
CA THR A 548 -16.12 7.57 16.69
C THR A 548 -16.07 6.13 16.19
N GLN A 549 -15.49 5.88 15.01
CA GLN A 549 -15.27 4.52 14.51
C GLN A 549 -14.29 3.74 15.38
N ASN A 550 -13.17 4.36 15.76
CA ASN A 550 -12.16 3.73 16.62
C ASN A 550 -12.76 3.38 18.00
N ASN A 551 -13.57 4.28 18.58
CA ASN A 551 -14.27 4.00 19.83
C ASN A 551 -15.26 2.83 19.72
N LYS A 552 -15.97 2.68 18.59
CA LYS A 552 -16.81 1.51 18.34
C LYS A 552 -16.00 0.22 18.27
N LEU A 553 -14.88 0.23 17.55
CA LEU A 553 -13.96 -0.92 17.45
C LEU A 553 -13.35 -1.29 18.81
N ILE A 554 -12.99 -0.30 19.64
CA ILE A 554 -12.52 -0.54 21.01
C ILE A 554 -13.61 -1.20 21.86
N GLN A 555 -14.87 -0.75 21.74
CA GLN A 555 -15.98 -1.39 22.46
C GLN A 555 -16.23 -2.83 21.99
N GLU A 556 -16.17 -3.08 20.68
CA GLU A 556 -16.30 -4.44 20.11
C GLU A 556 -15.15 -5.35 20.57
N LYS A 557 -13.92 -4.83 20.58
CA LYS A 557 -12.75 -5.54 21.11
C LYS A 557 -12.93 -5.91 22.59
N LEU A 558 -13.36 -4.97 23.42
CA LEU A 558 -13.61 -5.22 24.84
C LEU A 558 -14.71 -6.27 25.07
N LYS A 559 -15.78 -6.24 24.26
CA LYS A 559 -16.83 -7.28 24.30
C LYS A 559 -16.26 -8.64 23.94
N ALA A 560 -15.47 -8.74 22.86
CA ALA A 560 -14.84 -9.98 22.44
C ALA A 560 -13.84 -10.51 23.50
N GLU A 561 -13.06 -9.62 24.14
CA GLU A 561 -12.15 -9.98 25.24
C GLU A 561 -12.92 -10.51 26.46
N SER A 562 -14.07 -9.90 26.81
CA SER A 562 -14.95 -10.41 27.86
C SER A 562 -15.52 -11.78 27.53
N GLU A 563 -16.04 -11.98 26.32
CA GLU A 563 -16.56 -13.28 25.88
C GLU A 563 -15.48 -14.37 25.83
N LEU A 564 -14.24 -13.99 25.51
CA LEU A 564 -13.11 -14.91 25.50
C LEU A 564 -12.73 -15.31 26.93
N SER A 565 -12.69 -14.35 27.85
CA SER A 565 -12.47 -14.61 29.28
C SER A 565 -13.56 -15.51 29.87
N ASP A 566 -14.83 -15.30 29.50
CA ASP A 566 -15.95 -16.15 29.97
C ASP A 566 -15.82 -17.59 29.45
N LYS A 567 -15.37 -17.76 28.20
CA LYS A 567 -15.13 -19.08 27.58
C LYS A 567 -13.90 -19.77 28.17
N GLU A 568 -12.83 -19.03 28.45
CA GLU A 568 -11.63 -19.53 29.14
C GLU A 568 -11.98 -20.01 30.56
N TRP A 569 -12.77 -19.21 31.30
CA TRP A 569 -13.29 -19.60 32.60
C TRP A 569 -14.15 -20.86 32.52
N LEU A 570 -15.05 -20.95 31.55
CA LEU A 570 -15.91 -22.13 31.36
C LEU A 570 -15.07 -23.38 31.05
N LYS A 571 -14.04 -23.24 30.22
CA LYS A 571 -13.10 -24.33 29.89
C LYS A 571 -12.32 -24.80 31.11
N GLU A 572 -11.74 -23.88 31.86
CA GLU A 572 -10.97 -24.19 33.08
C GLU A 572 -11.86 -24.80 34.18
N SER A 573 -13.12 -24.36 34.26
CA SER A 573 -14.13 -24.93 35.16
C SER A 573 -14.59 -26.34 34.77
N ILE A 574 -14.59 -26.68 33.49
CA ILE A 574 -14.92 -28.04 32.99
C ILE A 574 -13.73 -28.99 33.19
N GLU A 575 -12.50 -28.51 33.06
CA GLU A 575 -11.28 -29.32 33.21
C GLU A 575 -10.94 -29.64 34.68
N ASN A 576 -11.29 -28.78 35.65
CA ASN A 576 -11.03 -29.01 37.08
C ASN A 576 -12.21 -28.58 38.00
N PRO A 577 -13.17 -29.48 38.30
CA PRO A 577 -14.34 -29.16 39.13
C PRO A 577 -14.00 -28.72 40.57
N SER A 578 -12.92 -29.23 41.17
CA SER A 578 -12.55 -28.89 42.55
C SER A 578 -11.88 -27.52 42.67
N LYS A 579 -11.11 -27.11 41.66
CA LYS A 579 -10.53 -25.76 41.59
C LYS A 579 -11.58 -24.71 41.27
N ALA A 580 -12.58 -25.05 40.46
CA ALA A 580 -13.73 -24.18 40.19
C ALA A 580 -14.50 -23.85 41.47
N THR A 581 -14.70 -24.84 42.37
CA THR A 581 -15.35 -24.60 43.67
C THR A 581 -14.50 -23.78 44.64
N GLU A 582 -13.18 -23.97 44.66
CA GLU A 582 -12.25 -23.13 45.45
C GLU A 582 -12.23 -21.68 44.94
N ILE A 583 -12.14 -21.47 43.63
CA ILE A 583 -12.13 -20.14 43.01
C ILE A 583 -13.51 -19.47 43.18
N LEU A 584 -14.63 -20.20 43.08
CA LEU A 584 -15.96 -19.67 43.40
C LEU A 584 -16.09 -19.28 44.88
N GLN A 585 -15.51 -20.05 45.80
CA GLN A 585 -15.43 -19.66 47.20
C GLN A 585 -14.57 -18.41 47.38
N GLU A 586 -13.43 -18.32 46.71
CA GLU A 586 -12.52 -17.17 46.80
C GLU A 586 -13.13 -15.90 46.18
N ILE A 587 -13.85 -16.03 45.06
CA ILE A 587 -14.61 -14.95 44.42
C ILE A 587 -15.78 -14.53 45.31
N ASN A 588 -16.54 -15.45 45.89
CA ASN A 588 -17.61 -15.11 46.84
C ASN A 588 -17.06 -14.43 48.09
N GLN A 589 -15.87 -14.84 48.55
CA GLN A 589 -15.20 -14.22 49.68
C GLN A 589 -14.75 -12.79 49.33
N LYS A 590 -14.13 -12.57 48.16
CA LYS A 590 -13.78 -11.22 47.66
C LYS A 590 -15.01 -10.36 47.38
N HIS A 591 -16.10 -10.95 46.90
CA HIS A 591 -17.37 -10.25 46.67
C HIS A 591 -18.03 -9.81 47.99
N SER A 592 -17.99 -10.67 49.02
CA SER A 592 -18.46 -10.28 50.36
C SER A 592 -17.60 -9.19 51.00
N GLN A 593 -16.28 -9.22 50.80
CA GLN A 593 -15.35 -8.19 51.27
C GLN A 593 -15.58 -6.84 50.58
N THR A 594 -15.78 -6.85 49.26
CA THR A 594 -16.06 -5.63 48.49
C THR A 594 -17.44 -5.05 48.81
N LEU A 595 -18.47 -5.89 49.01
CA LEU A 595 -19.77 -5.43 49.51
C LEU A 595 -19.66 -4.79 50.89
N PHE A 596 -18.88 -5.38 51.80
CA PHE A 596 -18.61 -4.81 53.12
C PHE A 596 -17.87 -3.46 53.05
N GLU A 597 -16.90 -3.33 52.14
CA GLU A 597 -16.22 -2.05 51.89
C GLU A 597 -17.14 -0.99 51.27
N ILE A 598 -18.01 -1.38 50.33
CA ILE A 598 -19.03 -0.49 49.76
C ILE A 598 -20.00 -0.04 50.85
N GLU A 599 -20.41 -0.92 51.75
CA GLU A 599 -21.32 -0.61 52.85
C GLU A 599 -20.67 0.31 53.89
N LYS A 600 -19.38 0.12 54.16
CA LYS A 600 -18.54 1.02 54.99
C LYS A 600 -18.28 2.38 54.33
N LEU A 601 -18.14 2.43 53.00
CA LEU A 601 -18.03 3.68 52.25
C LEU A 601 -19.37 4.39 52.16
N ARG A 602 -20.48 3.67 52.04
CA ARG A 602 -21.84 4.21 52.13
C ARG A 602 -22.14 4.75 53.53
N SER A 603 -21.72 4.04 54.60
CA SER A 603 -21.88 4.52 55.97
C SER A 603 -21.07 5.81 56.19
N LYS A 604 -19.82 5.86 55.69
CA LYS A 604 -19.01 7.09 55.67
C LYS A 604 -19.65 8.21 54.84
N LEU A 605 -20.24 7.88 53.69
CA LEU A 605 -20.95 8.85 52.85
C LEU A 605 -22.19 9.40 53.55
N THR A 606 -22.94 8.57 54.27
CA THR A 606 -24.08 9.02 55.09
C THR A 606 -23.63 9.86 56.29
N GLU A 607 -22.54 9.52 56.96
CA GLU A 607 -21.94 10.33 58.04
C GLU A 607 -21.40 11.68 57.53
N LEU A 608 -20.84 11.71 56.30
CA LEU A 608 -20.39 12.93 55.63
C LEU A 608 -21.58 13.78 55.13
N SER A 609 -22.65 13.15 54.66
CA SER A 609 -23.90 13.84 54.26
C SER A 609 -24.65 14.41 55.46
N GLY A 610 -24.47 13.85 56.66
CA GLY A 610 -25.08 14.31 57.91
C GLY A 610 -24.39 15.52 58.56
N LYS A 611 -23.24 16.00 58.02
CA LYS A 611 -22.41 17.05 58.67
C LYS A 611 -22.01 18.23 57.77
N ALA A 612 -22.81 18.56 56.75
CA ALA A 612 -22.64 19.82 56.01
C ALA A 612 -24.00 20.48 55.78
N ASN A 613 -24.20 21.66 56.38
CA ASN A 613 -25.40 22.49 56.17
C ASN A 613 -25.54 22.83 54.68
N GLY A 614 -26.43 22.13 53.96
CA GLY A 614 -26.68 22.37 52.53
C GLY A 614 -27.08 23.82 52.19
N LYS A 615 -27.58 24.58 53.17
CA LYS A 615 -27.83 26.02 53.03
C LYS A 615 -26.56 26.84 52.85
N GLU A 616 -25.46 26.52 53.54
CA GLU A 616 -24.19 27.25 53.44
C GLU A 616 -23.47 26.94 52.14
N GLN A 617 -23.54 25.69 51.67
CA GLN A 617 -22.95 25.29 50.40
C GLN A 617 -23.72 25.91 49.22
N ILE A 618 -25.05 25.93 49.24
CA ILE A 618 -25.85 26.63 48.22
C ILE A 618 -25.60 28.15 48.26
N GLN A 619 -25.41 28.74 49.44
CA GLN A 619 -25.08 30.16 49.57
C GLN A 619 -23.69 30.47 48.98
N MET A 620 -22.72 29.58 49.18
CA MET A 620 -21.36 29.71 48.65
C MET A 620 -21.31 29.54 47.12
N TRP A 621 -22.15 28.66 46.56
CA TRP A 621 -22.27 28.47 45.11
C TRP A 621 -23.00 29.66 44.46
N LYS A 622 -24.04 30.19 45.12
CA LYS A 622 -24.73 31.42 44.65
C LYS A 622 -23.83 32.65 44.68
N SER A 623 -22.97 32.80 45.69
CA SER A 623 -22.01 33.91 45.74
C SER A 623 -20.90 33.76 44.70
N LEU A 624 -20.45 32.53 44.40
CA LEU A 624 -19.51 32.26 43.30
C LEU A 624 -20.12 32.60 41.93
N ILE A 625 -21.39 32.25 41.70
CA ILE A 625 -22.10 32.61 40.46
C ILE A 625 -22.22 34.14 40.33
N ALA A 626 -22.59 34.84 41.39
CA ALA A 626 -22.69 36.31 41.38
C ALA A 626 -21.34 37.01 41.10
N ILE A 627 -20.22 36.44 41.57
CA ILE A 627 -18.87 36.93 41.27
C ILE A 627 -18.54 36.73 39.79
N PHE A 628 -18.87 35.58 39.21
CA PHE A 628 -18.65 35.32 37.79
C PHE A 628 -19.53 36.18 36.88
N GLU A 629 -20.79 36.40 37.24
CA GLU A 629 -21.70 37.33 36.54
C GLU A 629 -21.16 38.77 36.55
N LYS A 630 -20.66 39.24 37.70
CA LYS A 630 -19.99 40.55 37.79
C LYS A 630 -18.71 40.64 36.96
N LYS A 631 -17.96 39.55 36.85
CA LYS A 631 -16.75 39.46 36.03
C LYS A 631 -17.07 39.48 34.54
N ILE A 632 -18.19 38.88 34.14
CA ILE A 632 -18.72 38.94 32.77
C ILE A 632 -19.27 40.33 32.44
N GLU A 633 -19.97 40.99 33.37
CA GLU A 633 -20.39 42.40 33.20
C GLU A 633 -19.20 43.35 33.06
N LEU A 634 -18.14 43.17 33.85
CA LEU A 634 -16.90 43.95 33.72
C LEU A 634 -16.19 43.69 32.40
N SER A 635 -16.18 42.44 31.92
CA SER A 635 -15.65 42.09 30.60
C SER A 635 -16.48 42.72 29.45
N ARG A 636 -17.80 42.84 29.63
CA ARG A 636 -18.68 43.49 28.65
C ARG A 636 -18.56 45.02 28.68
N LYS A 637 -18.42 45.65 29.85
CA LYS A 637 -18.16 47.09 29.97
C LYS A 637 -16.79 47.50 29.42
N ASN A 638 -15.76 46.67 29.63
CA ASN A 638 -14.44 46.87 28.99
C ASN A 638 -14.44 46.64 27.47
N SER A 639 -15.54 46.16 26.89
CA SER A 639 -15.73 46.07 25.44
C SER A 639 -16.55 47.24 24.87
N THR A 640 -17.10 48.12 25.73
CA THR A 640 -17.92 49.29 25.32
C THR A 640 -17.31 50.64 25.69
N GLU A 641 -16.12 50.67 26.29
CA GLU A 641 -15.33 51.90 26.47
C GLU A 641 -13.94 51.73 25.81
N ALA A 642 -13.94 51.69 24.48
CA ALA A 642 -12.84 52.23 23.69
C ALA A 642 -13.37 53.51 23.02
N PRO A 643 -12.90 54.71 23.41
CA PRO A 643 -13.15 55.92 22.66
C PRO A 643 -12.20 55.94 21.46
N PHE A 644 -12.74 56.17 20.27
CA PHE A 644 -12.15 56.82 19.08
C PHE A 644 -13.11 56.45 17.92
N GLY A 645 -13.92 57.32 17.32
CA GLY A 645 -13.77 58.77 17.13
C GLY A 645 -12.42 59.04 16.45
N ASP A 646 -12.28 59.42 15.20
CA ASP A 646 -13.19 60.20 14.40
C ASP A 646 -12.79 60.10 12.92
N SER A 647 -13.73 60.51 12.05
CA SER A 647 -13.38 61.04 10.75
C SER A 647 -12.45 62.27 10.89
N MET A 648 -11.55 62.44 9.92
CA MET A 648 -10.49 63.47 9.82
C MET A 648 -9.28 63.13 10.70
N TYR A 649 -8.11 62.75 10.18
CA TYR A 649 -7.45 63.02 8.90
C TYR A 649 -6.91 61.75 8.25
#